data_AF-A0A1E5UP15-F1
#
_entry.id   AF-A0A1E5UP15-F1
#
_cell.length_a   1.000
_cell.length_b   1.000
_cell.length_c   1.000
_cell.angle_alpha   90.00
_cell.angle_beta   90.00
_cell.angle_gamma   90.00
#
_symmetry.space_group_name_H-M   'P 1'
#
loop_
_entity.id
_entity.type
_entity.pdbx_description
1 polymer ?
#
loop_
_entity_poly.entity_id
_entity_poly.type
_entity_poly.pdbx_seq_one_letter_code
_entity_poly.pdbx_strand_id
1 'polypeptide(L)'
;LCVEAESRHSSGDHLPTIWNSIKGVFSGTIVLFGLKSDKVKINILEDVSGIIKPCRLTLLLGPPGCGKSTLLRALAGQLDKSLKVTGDISYNGYRLDEFVPEKTAAYVSQYDLHIPDMTVRETLDFSAWCQGVGSRAEILKEVNKREKVAGIIPDRDIDLYMKIMGLDICADTMVGDAMRRGISGGQKKRLTTAEMIVGPAKAFFMDEISNGLDSSTTYRIIKCFQQHANINECTMLISLLQPTPEVFDLFDDLILMAEGKIIYHGPRNEARNFFDECGFRCPERKGMADFLQEVFSRKDQSKYWSGTDESYSYISSHQLSSMFKKYQKQKILEEPSVPQISKLDKESLSFNKYSLPILELFKACGAREALLIKRTMSVYAFKTAQLSIIAVITMSVFFRTHMTTDLTHANYYMGALFFYQFLILSLLHQSASSSYRFIASYAQTHILSFFYQFVSLELFLVFGGFVLPKPSMPGWLSWGFWTSPLTYAQITMAINEFLAPRWQQETLQNNTIGNQILIDHGLYYSWYFYWISVGALLGYIIVFYIAFGVALAYRTQAYHGSMPRKCFTNGQEEEANIQTESDDHTNMFQKAKIAMPTMQLALTFRNLNYHVDTPPEMLKQGYPARLQLLNNVTGVFRPGVLSALMGVSGAGKTTLLDVLAGRKTGGYIEGDIRIGGYPKVQETFVRILGYCEQVDIHSPQLTVEESVAYSAWLRLPSKVDKETRSEFVDEVLKTVELDEIKDALVGRPGMDGLSLEQRKRLTVAVELVSNPSVILMDEPTTGLDARSAAIVIRAVKNISETGRTVVCTIHQPSTDVFEAFDEVYNGTSYYYEEIGKIMLLQKYTFKFKLKTPYTGWSDTDHNFLSIEKSTLEELTFLHFLQAAIEIPYVFIQALLYTLITYPTVGYYWTAYKFLWFFYTIFCSVLSYVYVGLLFVSVTPNVQVASILVSFFNTMQALFSGFILPAPVSVVLHSVSQA
;
A
#
# COMPACT_ATOMS: atom_id res chain seq x y z
N LEU A 1 16.05 20.92 23.66
CA LEU A 1 16.04 20.38 22.28
C LEU A 1 15.12 21.23 21.42
N CYS A 2 15.61 21.76 20.30
CA CYS A 2 14.82 22.39 19.25
C CYS A 2 15.08 21.71 17.91
N VAL A 3 14.03 21.52 17.11
CA VAL A 3 14.11 20.88 15.80
C VAL A 3 13.41 21.77 14.79
N GLU A 4 14.16 22.20 13.77
CA GLU A 4 13.68 23.07 12.70
C GLU A 4 13.66 22.29 11.37
N ALA A 5 12.57 22.43 10.63
CA ALA A 5 12.43 21.96 9.25
C ALA A 5 12.52 23.13 8.28
N GLU A 6 13.21 22.93 7.16
CA GLU A 6 13.22 23.87 6.05
C GLU A 6 12.13 23.48 5.04
N SER A 7 11.05 24.25 4.96
CA SER A 7 9.98 24.08 3.97
C SER A 7 10.14 25.08 2.82
N ARG A 8 9.95 24.63 1.57
CA ARG A 8 9.87 25.53 0.41
C ARG A 8 8.44 26.03 0.29
N HIS A 9 8.24 27.34 0.12
CA HIS A 9 6.91 27.94 -0.05
C HIS A 9 6.24 27.32 -1.30
N SER A 10 5.13 26.61 -1.10
CA SER A 10 4.44 25.84 -2.13
C SER A 10 3.27 26.62 -2.71
N SER A 11 3.49 27.37 -3.78
CA SER A 11 2.41 27.85 -4.65
C SER A 11 2.16 26.81 -5.75
N GLY A 12 1.07 26.07 -5.66
CA GLY A 12 0.33 25.44 -6.79
C GLY A 12 0.95 24.27 -7.57
N ASP A 13 2.27 24.13 -7.65
CA ASP A 13 2.90 23.16 -8.58
C ASP A 13 3.13 21.78 -7.93
N HIS A 14 2.05 21.09 -7.57
CA HIS A 14 2.11 19.77 -6.94
C HIS A 14 2.06 18.58 -7.91
N LEU A 15 1.97 18.80 -9.22
CA LEU A 15 2.04 17.68 -10.16
C LEU A 15 3.48 17.13 -10.22
N PRO A 16 3.71 15.85 -9.86
CA PRO A 16 5.00 15.19 -10.05
C PRO A 16 5.18 14.92 -11.55
N THR A 17 5.45 15.99 -12.30
CA THR A 17 5.88 15.86 -13.69
C THR A 17 7.31 15.39 -13.72
N ILE A 18 7.65 14.62 -14.75
CA ILE A 18 9.03 14.18 -15.03
C ILE A 18 9.99 15.38 -14.98
N TRP A 19 9.55 16.55 -15.45
CA TRP A 19 10.30 17.79 -15.39
C TRP A 19 10.58 18.29 -13.97
N ASN A 20 9.62 18.19 -13.05
CA ASN A 20 9.78 18.60 -11.66
C ASN A 20 10.66 17.61 -10.87
N SER A 21 10.56 16.30 -11.14
CA SER A 21 11.48 15.31 -10.58
C SER A 21 12.91 15.47 -11.09
N ILE A 22 13.09 15.71 -12.40
CA ILE A 22 14.41 16.01 -12.99
C ILE A 22 14.96 17.31 -12.42
N LYS A 23 14.16 18.38 -12.33
CA LYS A 23 14.55 19.63 -11.65
C LYS A 23 14.92 19.40 -10.19
N GLY A 24 14.23 18.52 -9.48
CA GLY A 24 14.56 18.14 -8.09
C GLY A 24 15.97 17.53 -8.00
N VAL A 25 16.26 16.54 -8.84
CA VAL A 25 17.57 15.87 -8.92
C VAL A 25 18.68 16.83 -9.36
N PHE A 26 18.43 17.68 -10.35
CA PHE A 26 19.38 18.70 -10.82
C PHE A 26 19.45 19.94 -9.89
N SER A 27 18.47 20.17 -9.01
CA SER A 27 18.55 21.26 -8.04
C SER A 27 19.62 20.99 -6.99
N GLY A 28 19.92 19.72 -6.69
CA GLY A 28 21.04 19.33 -5.85
C GLY A 28 22.39 19.81 -6.39
N THR A 29 22.55 19.86 -7.71
CA THR A 29 23.74 20.43 -8.37
C THR A 29 23.67 21.95 -8.53
N ILE A 30 22.48 22.56 -8.60
CA ILE A 30 22.30 24.03 -8.62
C ILE A 30 22.62 24.69 -7.26
N VAL A 31 22.41 23.98 -6.14
CA VAL A 31 22.83 24.45 -4.80
C VAL A 31 24.36 24.59 -4.71
N LEU A 32 25.12 23.83 -5.51
CA LEU A 32 26.57 23.97 -5.64
C LEU A 32 26.99 25.31 -6.29
N PHE A 33 26.07 25.99 -6.99
CA PHE A 33 26.29 27.25 -7.70
C PHE A 33 25.73 28.49 -6.97
N GLY A 34 25.33 28.38 -5.69
CA GLY A 34 25.22 29.54 -4.80
C GLY A 34 23.99 30.46 -4.97
N LEU A 35 22.93 30.04 -5.65
CA LEU A 35 21.66 30.78 -5.67
C LEU A 35 20.79 30.41 -4.46
N LYS A 36 20.50 31.38 -3.60
CA LYS A 36 19.64 31.22 -2.41
C LYS A 36 18.18 31.05 -2.83
N SER A 37 17.56 29.97 -2.36
CA SER A 37 16.11 29.76 -2.43
C SER A 37 15.46 30.31 -1.15
N ASP A 38 14.32 30.98 -1.28
CA ASP A 38 13.50 31.42 -0.15
C ASP A 38 12.90 30.20 0.56
N LYS A 39 13.60 29.75 1.61
CA LYS A 39 13.17 28.66 2.46
C LYS A 39 12.48 29.23 3.70
N VAL A 40 11.25 28.79 3.95
CA VAL A 40 10.53 29.08 5.20
C VAL A 40 10.95 28.07 6.25
N LYS A 41 11.41 28.54 7.40
CA LYS A 41 11.74 27.67 8.53
C LYS A 41 10.49 27.42 9.34
N ILE A 42 10.18 26.14 9.56
CA ILE A 42 9.09 25.69 10.43
C ILE A 42 9.74 25.05 11.66
N ASN A 43 9.50 25.62 12.84
CA ASN A 43 9.93 25.02 14.09
C ASN A 43 8.97 23.89 14.45
N ILE A 44 9.48 22.67 14.56
CA ILE A 44 8.68 21.50 14.95
C ILE A 44 8.71 21.32 16.46
N LEU A 45 9.90 21.46 17.07
CA LEU A 45 10.10 21.39 18.52
C LEU A 45 10.76 22.68 19.02
N GLU A 46 10.23 23.25 20.09
CA GLU A 46 10.67 24.53 20.67
C GLU A 46 11.05 24.36 22.14
N ASP A 47 12.35 24.43 22.45
CA ASP A 47 12.91 24.41 23.81
C ASP A 47 12.38 23.26 24.70
N VAL A 48 12.32 22.06 24.13
CA VAL A 48 11.86 20.85 24.82
C VAL A 48 12.93 20.42 25.83
N SER A 49 12.54 20.30 27.10
CA SER A 49 13.39 19.87 28.22
C SER A 49 12.65 18.87 29.12
N GLY A 50 13.31 17.78 29.50
CA GLY A 50 12.73 16.71 30.29
C GLY A 50 13.74 15.61 30.62
N ILE A 51 13.40 14.72 31.56
CA ILE A 51 14.22 13.60 32.03
C ILE A 51 13.34 12.35 32.13
N ILE A 52 13.64 11.32 31.36
CA ILE A 52 12.89 10.05 31.44
C ILE A 52 13.57 9.17 32.49
N LYS A 53 12.86 8.80 33.55
CA LYS A 53 13.39 7.96 34.64
C LYS A 53 13.53 6.50 34.15
N PRO A 54 14.60 5.77 34.57
CA PRO A 54 14.82 4.39 34.13
C PRO A 54 13.77 3.43 34.70
N CYS A 55 13.50 2.32 34.00
CA CYS A 55 12.59 1.24 34.42
C CYS A 55 11.13 1.68 34.65
N ARG A 56 10.67 2.72 33.96
CA ARG A 56 9.28 3.22 34.05
C ARG A 56 8.58 3.21 32.71
N LEU A 57 7.26 3.05 32.76
CA LEU A 57 6.38 3.17 31.62
C LEU A 57 5.81 4.59 31.54
N THR A 58 6.31 5.39 30.60
CA THR A 58 5.93 6.80 30.42
C THR A 58 4.96 6.96 29.25
N LEU A 59 3.86 7.70 29.48
CA LEU A 59 2.88 8.05 28.46
C LEU A 59 3.23 9.39 27.81
N LEU A 60 3.33 9.42 26.48
CA LEU A 60 3.42 10.64 25.70
C LEU A 60 2.04 10.99 25.13
N LEU A 61 1.53 12.15 25.50
CA LEU A 61 0.19 12.61 25.12
C LEU A 61 0.26 14.00 24.49
N GLY A 62 -0.58 14.26 23.50
CA GLY A 62 -0.68 15.57 22.85
C GLY A 62 -1.48 15.52 21.56
N PRO A 63 -2.02 16.66 21.10
CA PRO A 63 -2.80 16.72 19.86
C PRO A 63 -1.96 16.30 18.63
N PRO A 64 -2.59 15.90 17.52
CA PRO A 64 -1.87 15.62 16.28
C PRO A 64 -1.06 16.85 15.83
N GLY A 65 0.11 16.61 15.25
CA GLY A 65 0.99 17.69 14.77
C GLY A 65 1.81 18.43 15.85
N CYS A 66 1.70 18.08 17.14
CA CYS A 66 2.49 18.75 18.20
C CYS A 66 3.97 18.30 18.30
N GLY A 67 4.42 17.42 17.41
CA GLY A 67 5.82 16.97 17.36
C GLY A 67 6.13 15.67 18.14
N LYS A 68 5.13 14.89 18.56
CA LYS A 68 5.32 13.62 19.31
C LYS A 68 6.28 12.65 18.60
N SER A 69 5.97 12.32 17.34
CA SER A 69 6.79 11.43 16.51
C SER A 69 8.21 11.96 16.32
N THR A 70 8.35 13.27 16.15
CA THR A 70 9.64 13.95 16.02
C THR A 70 10.45 13.84 17.32
N LEU A 71 9.82 14.01 18.48
CA LEU A 71 10.48 13.82 19.77
C LEU A 71 10.93 12.37 19.98
N LEU A 72 10.07 11.40 19.70
CA LEU A 72 10.41 9.97 19.81
C LEU A 72 11.59 9.59 18.92
N ARG A 73 11.59 10.05 17.66
CA ARG A 73 12.72 9.82 16.73
C ARG A 73 13.98 10.56 17.17
N ALA A 74 13.86 11.75 17.74
CA ALA A 74 15.00 12.48 18.28
C ALA A 74 15.67 11.73 19.42
N LEU A 75 14.88 11.21 20.35
CA LEU A 75 15.38 10.42 21.46
C LEU A 75 16.00 9.10 21.00
N ALA A 76 15.42 8.46 19.98
CA ALA A 76 15.95 7.23 19.39
C ALA A 76 17.19 7.42 18.50
N GLY A 77 17.62 8.66 18.23
CA GLY A 77 18.72 8.95 17.30
C GLY A 77 18.36 8.81 15.81
N GLN A 78 17.07 8.64 15.47
CA GLN A 78 16.57 8.36 14.12
C GLN A 78 15.94 9.59 13.43
N LEU A 79 16.41 10.80 13.75
CA LEU A 79 15.96 12.02 13.05
C LEU A 79 16.50 12.07 11.62
N ASP A 80 15.70 12.62 10.70
CA ASP A 80 16.16 12.83 9.33
C ASP A 80 17.26 13.88 9.28
N LYS A 81 18.32 13.63 8.50
CA LYS A 81 19.50 14.49 8.37
C LYS A 81 19.18 15.85 7.73
N SER A 82 18.01 15.95 7.08
CA SER A 82 17.48 17.20 6.52
C SER A 82 17.06 18.21 7.58
N LEU A 83 16.81 17.77 8.82
CA LEU A 83 16.32 18.61 9.91
C LEU A 83 17.49 19.21 10.70
N LYS A 84 17.37 20.50 11.05
CA LYS A 84 18.37 21.17 11.89
C LYS A 84 18.01 20.95 13.35
N VAL A 85 18.89 20.28 14.08
CA VAL A 85 18.73 19.98 15.51
C VAL A 85 19.64 20.90 16.33
N THR A 86 19.09 21.50 17.38
CA THR A 86 19.87 22.30 18.35
C THR A 86 19.53 21.87 19.79
N GLY A 87 20.55 21.84 20.65
CA GLY A 87 20.47 21.35 22.02
C GLY A 87 21.03 19.93 22.18
N ASP A 88 21.12 19.48 23.43
CA ASP A 88 21.81 18.25 23.82
C ASP A 88 20.84 17.17 24.30
N ILE A 89 21.10 15.92 23.92
CA ILE A 89 20.41 14.73 24.43
C ILE A 89 21.48 13.83 25.04
N SER A 90 21.24 13.34 26.26
CA SER A 90 22.15 12.42 26.94
C SER A 90 21.40 11.24 27.57
N TYR A 91 22.05 10.06 27.55
CA TYR A 91 21.61 8.82 28.15
C TYR A 91 22.59 8.46 29.27
N ASN A 92 22.13 8.41 30.53
CA ASN A 92 22.99 8.14 31.69
C ASN A 92 24.26 9.04 31.74
N GLY A 93 24.15 10.29 31.27
CA GLY A 93 25.26 11.24 31.19
C GLY A 93 26.12 11.18 29.93
N TYR A 94 25.95 10.16 29.08
CA TYR A 94 26.62 10.05 27.77
C TYR A 94 25.82 10.76 26.68
N ARG A 95 26.49 11.55 25.84
CA ARG A 95 25.80 12.23 24.72
C ARG A 95 25.53 11.26 23.57
N LEU A 96 24.54 11.55 22.73
CA LEU A 96 24.16 10.68 21.59
C LEU A 96 25.32 10.42 20.61
N ASP A 97 26.34 11.28 20.56
CA ASP A 97 27.54 11.12 19.74
C ASP A 97 28.61 10.19 20.35
N GLU A 98 28.48 9.83 21.62
CA GLU A 98 29.47 9.00 22.34
C GLU A 98 29.18 7.49 22.27
N PHE A 99 27.97 7.10 21.85
CA PHE A 99 27.53 5.71 21.71
C PHE A 99 26.63 5.55 20.48
N VAL A 100 26.15 4.34 20.20
CA VAL A 100 25.25 4.06 19.07
C VAL A 100 23.81 4.02 19.57
N PRO A 101 23.03 5.12 19.45
CA PRO A 101 21.70 5.20 20.04
C PRO A 101 20.72 4.22 19.41
N GLU A 102 20.84 3.92 18.13
CA GLU A 102 19.90 3.06 17.40
C GLU A 102 19.98 1.58 17.81
N LYS A 103 21.03 1.19 18.53
CA LYS A 103 21.18 -0.15 19.13
C LYS A 103 20.80 -0.18 20.61
N THR A 104 20.95 0.95 21.31
CA THR A 104 20.54 1.10 22.71
C THR A 104 19.03 1.34 22.84
N ALA A 105 18.46 2.07 21.89
CA ALA A 105 17.07 2.48 21.82
C ALA A 105 16.39 1.91 20.58
N ALA A 106 15.19 1.34 20.76
CA ALA A 106 14.35 0.86 19.67
C ALA A 106 13.19 1.83 19.43
N TYR A 107 12.96 2.22 18.18
CA TYR A 107 11.80 3.00 17.77
C TYR A 107 10.77 2.11 17.06
N VAL A 108 9.55 2.05 17.60
CA VAL A 108 8.41 1.37 16.99
C VAL A 108 7.59 2.40 16.24
N SER A 109 7.56 2.31 14.91
CA SER A 109 6.77 3.22 14.07
C SER A 109 5.28 2.89 14.10
N GLN A 110 4.44 3.85 13.70
CA GLN A 110 3.00 3.67 13.55
C GLN A 110 2.61 2.58 12.53
N TYR A 111 3.47 2.33 11.53
CA TYR A 111 3.21 1.39 10.45
C TYR A 111 3.86 0.03 10.73
N ASP A 112 3.08 -1.04 10.61
CA ASP A 112 3.57 -2.41 10.70
C ASP A 112 4.09 -2.89 9.34
N LEU A 113 5.41 -2.87 9.16
CA LEU A 113 6.09 -3.31 7.95
C LEU A 113 6.78 -4.65 8.21
N HIS A 114 6.26 -5.72 7.59
CA HIS A 114 6.85 -7.06 7.68
C HIS A 114 6.90 -7.71 6.30
N ILE A 115 7.80 -8.69 6.16
CA ILE A 115 7.88 -9.52 4.95
C ILE A 115 6.68 -10.46 4.96
N PRO A 116 5.74 -10.34 4.00
CA PRO A 116 4.51 -11.13 4.02
C PRO A 116 4.77 -12.63 3.80
N ASP A 117 5.93 -12.95 3.23
CA ASP A 117 6.37 -14.28 2.84
C ASP A 117 7.12 -15.02 3.95
N MET A 118 7.11 -14.50 5.17
CA MET A 118 7.63 -15.14 6.37
C MET A 118 6.52 -15.45 7.36
N THR A 119 6.72 -16.48 8.18
CA THR A 119 5.85 -16.78 9.34
C THR A 119 6.24 -15.91 10.53
N VAL A 120 5.33 -15.75 11.50
CA VAL A 120 5.58 -15.00 12.75
C VAL A 120 6.87 -15.47 13.43
N ARG A 121 7.08 -16.79 13.51
CA ARG A 121 8.28 -17.40 14.10
C ARG A 121 9.54 -17.07 13.30
N GLU A 122 9.52 -17.27 11.98
CA GLU A 122 10.67 -16.98 11.12
C GLU A 122 11.07 -15.50 11.18
N THR A 123 10.09 -14.61 11.28
CA THR A 123 10.31 -13.18 11.42
C THR A 123 11.01 -12.84 12.74
N LEU A 124 10.59 -13.45 13.86
CA LEU A 124 11.24 -13.25 15.15
C LEU A 124 12.61 -13.92 15.23
N ASP A 125 12.78 -15.11 14.65
CA ASP A 125 14.08 -15.78 14.51
C ASP A 125 15.06 -14.92 13.70
N PHE A 126 14.60 -14.32 12.59
CA PHE A 126 15.41 -13.41 11.79
C PHE A 126 15.77 -12.13 12.56
N SER A 127 14.81 -11.53 13.28
CA SER A 127 15.08 -10.36 14.11
C SER A 127 16.12 -10.67 15.21
N ALA A 128 15.98 -11.82 15.89
CA ALA A 128 16.91 -12.29 16.91
C ALA A 128 18.32 -12.48 16.35
N TRP A 129 18.42 -13.07 15.16
CA TRP A 129 19.70 -13.26 14.47
C TRP A 129 20.33 -11.95 14.02
N CYS A 130 19.57 -10.95 13.57
CA CYS A 130 20.15 -9.68 13.12
C CYS A 130 20.56 -8.77 14.29
N GLN A 131 19.74 -8.73 15.35
CA GLN A 131 19.98 -7.83 16.48
C GLN A 131 21.04 -8.39 17.46
N GLY A 132 21.18 -9.72 17.51
CA GLY A 132 22.02 -10.42 18.47
C GLY A 132 21.45 -10.38 19.89
N VAL A 133 21.66 -11.43 20.68
CA VAL A 133 21.04 -11.56 22.02
C VAL A 133 21.80 -10.80 23.12
N GLY A 134 22.78 -9.96 22.77
CA GLY A 134 23.58 -9.16 23.70
C GLY A 134 24.19 -9.99 24.86
N SER A 135 24.35 -9.38 26.04
CA SER A 135 24.81 -10.04 27.27
C SER A 135 23.83 -11.10 27.82
N ARG A 136 22.58 -11.11 27.35
CA ARG A 136 21.57 -12.11 27.74
C ARG A 136 21.89 -13.49 27.17
N ALA A 137 22.62 -13.59 26.06
CA ALA A 137 23.03 -14.86 25.46
C ALA A 137 23.77 -15.78 26.44
N GLU A 138 24.62 -15.22 27.30
CA GLU A 138 25.39 -15.98 28.30
C GLU A 138 24.51 -16.47 29.44
N ILE A 139 23.58 -15.63 29.91
CA ILE A 139 22.58 -15.98 30.93
C ILE A 139 21.69 -17.12 30.41
N LEU A 140 21.20 -17.01 29.17
CA LEU A 140 20.32 -18.00 28.54
C LEU A 140 21.04 -19.31 28.25
N LYS A 141 22.32 -19.26 27.87
CA LYS A 141 23.17 -20.45 27.72
C LYS A 141 23.34 -21.21 29.05
N GLU A 142 23.49 -20.47 30.15
CA GLU A 142 23.57 -21.04 31.50
C GLU A 142 22.23 -21.58 32.00
N VAL A 143 21.11 -20.89 31.73
CA VAL A 143 19.75 -21.38 32.03
C VAL A 143 19.44 -22.66 31.25
N ASN A 144 19.70 -22.69 29.94
CA ASN A 144 19.48 -23.85 29.09
C ASN A 144 20.36 -25.05 29.52
N LYS A 145 21.58 -24.78 29.99
CA LYS A 145 22.44 -25.81 30.61
C LYS A 145 21.80 -26.39 31.88
N ARG A 146 21.22 -25.56 32.74
CA ARG A 146 20.54 -25.98 33.98
C ARG A 146 19.22 -26.71 33.71
N GLU A 147 18.44 -26.25 32.73
CA GLU A 147 17.18 -26.90 32.31
C GLU A 147 17.43 -28.30 31.73
N LYS A 148 18.49 -28.46 30.93
CA LYS A 148 18.94 -29.78 30.43
C LYS A 148 19.34 -30.72 31.57
N VAL A 149 20.00 -30.21 32.61
CA VAL A 149 20.37 -31.00 33.80
C VAL A 149 19.11 -31.38 34.61
N ALA A 150 18.10 -30.53 34.63
CA ALA A 150 16.82 -30.77 35.30
C ALA A 150 15.83 -31.65 34.49
N GLY A 151 16.19 -32.09 33.28
CA GLY A 151 15.30 -32.87 32.41
C GLY A 151 14.10 -32.08 31.86
N ILE A 152 14.16 -30.75 31.93
CA ILE A 152 13.14 -29.85 31.39
C ILE A 152 13.49 -29.59 29.92
N ILE A 153 12.51 -29.67 29.02
CA ILE A 153 12.70 -29.32 27.61
C ILE A 153 12.91 -27.80 27.55
N PRO A 154 14.09 -27.30 27.14
CA PRO A 154 14.36 -25.87 27.12
C PRO A 154 13.54 -25.23 26.00
N ASP A 155 12.62 -24.32 26.37
CA ASP A 155 11.93 -23.47 25.40
C ASP A 155 12.94 -22.48 24.81
N ARG A 156 12.88 -22.19 23.50
CA ARG A 156 13.76 -21.18 22.90
C ARG A 156 13.36 -19.80 23.46
N ASP A 157 14.31 -18.89 23.63
CA ASP A 157 14.05 -17.52 24.13
C ASP A 157 12.94 -16.80 23.36
N ILE A 158 12.86 -17.10 22.05
CA ILE A 158 11.82 -16.58 21.15
C ILE A 158 10.44 -17.15 21.52
N ASP A 159 10.34 -18.41 21.96
CA ASP A 159 9.09 -19.01 22.45
C ASP A 159 8.60 -18.30 23.72
N LEU A 160 9.50 -17.84 24.60
CA LEU A 160 9.14 -17.00 25.75
C LEU A 160 8.57 -15.65 25.30
N TYR A 161 9.25 -14.94 24.39
CA TYR A 161 8.74 -13.67 23.86
C TYR A 161 7.41 -13.84 23.11
N MET A 162 7.25 -14.91 22.34
CA MET A 162 6.00 -15.24 21.68
C MET A 162 4.87 -15.52 22.69
N LYS A 163 5.16 -16.21 23.79
CA LYS A 163 4.19 -16.46 24.87
C LYS A 163 3.80 -15.15 25.59
N ILE A 164 4.77 -14.31 25.95
CA ILE A 164 4.53 -12.99 26.59
C ILE A 164 3.64 -12.12 25.70
N MET A 165 3.88 -12.14 24.38
CA MET A 165 3.14 -11.36 23.40
C MET A 165 1.86 -12.06 22.92
N GLY A 166 1.57 -13.30 23.35
CA GLY A 166 0.40 -14.08 22.93
C GLY A 166 0.35 -14.31 21.41
N LEU A 167 1.51 -14.58 20.81
CA LEU A 167 1.73 -14.89 19.40
C LEU A 167 1.98 -16.38 19.16
N ASP A 168 2.10 -17.18 20.21
CA ASP A 168 2.27 -18.63 20.21
C ASP A 168 1.23 -19.35 19.32
N ILE A 169 -0.04 -18.96 19.40
CA ILE A 169 -1.13 -19.56 18.62
C ILE A 169 -0.95 -19.33 17.11
N CYS A 170 -0.25 -18.27 16.71
CA CYS A 170 -0.02 -17.91 15.29
C CYS A 170 1.44 -17.98 14.87
N ALA A 171 2.31 -18.65 15.63
CA ALA A 171 3.75 -18.72 15.37
C ALA A 171 4.07 -19.20 13.94
N ASP A 172 3.37 -20.23 13.45
CA ASP A 172 3.60 -20.81 12.11
C ASP A 172 2.65 -20.24 11.03
N THR A 173 1.91 -19.18 11.37
CA THR A 173 1.05 -18.48 10.40
C THR A 173 1.88 -17.45 9.64
N MET A 174 1.67 -17.37 8.32
CA MET A 174 2.27 -16.33 7.48
C MET A 174 1.85 -14.94 7.99
N VAL A 175 2.76 -13.97 7.98
CA VAL A 175 2.43 -12.60 8.38
C VAL A 175 1.45 -11.96 7.42
N GLY A 176 1.62 -12.23 6.11
CA GLY A 176 0.75 -11.76 5.05
C GLY A 176 0.85 -10.25 4.79
N ASP A 177 0.20 -9.82 3.72
CA ASP A 177 0.07 -8.42 3.29
C ASP A 177 -1.40 -8.14 2.91
N ALA A 178 -1.64 -7.02 2.24
CA ALA A 178 -2.95 -6.68 1.72
C ALA A 178 -3.47 -7.67 0.66
N MET A 179 -2.61 -8.52 0.05
CA MET A 179 -2.89 -9.43 -1.07
C MET A 179 -2.82 -10.93 -0.69
N ARG A 180 -2.17 -11.26 0.43
CA ARG A 180 -1.94 -12.61 0.97
C ARG A 180 -2.37 -12.65 2.42
N ARG A 181 -3.16 -13.65 2.77
CA ARG A 181 -3.73 -13.74 4.11
C ARG A 181 -2.62 -14.01 5.10
N GLY A 182 -2.62 -13.26 6.19
CA GLY A 182 -1.82 -13.62 7.35
C GLY A 182 -2.49 -13.30 8.67
N ILE A 183 -1.72 -12.73 9.58
CA ILE A 183 -2.14 -12.42 10.94
C ILE A 183 -3.05 -11.18 10.99
N SER A 184 -3.87 -11.07 12.03
CA SER A 184 -4.75 -9.89 12.21
C SER A 184 -3.93 -8.63 12.53
N GLY A 185 -4.45 -7.42 12.28
CA GLY A 185 -3.77 -6.16 12.61
C GLY A 185 -3.23 -6.07 14.05
N GLY A 186 -4.04 -6.44 15.05
CA GLY A 186 -3.58 -6.49 16.45
C GLY A 186 -2.58 -7.60 16.79
N GLN A 187 -2.41 -8.60 15.93
CA GLN A 187 -1.29 -9.54 16.01
C GLN A 187 -0.05 -8.97 15.31
N LYS A 188 -0.25 -8.25 14.20
CA LYS A 188 0.80 -7.55 13.46
C LYS A 188 1.52 -6.54 14.34
N LYS A 189 0.78 -5.70 15.07
CA LYS A 189 1.37 -4.78 16.06
C LYS A 189 2.18 -5.47 17.14
N ARG A 190 1.66 -6.57 17.68
CA ARG A 190 2.38 -7.38 18.67
C ARG A 190 3.64 -8.02 18.08
N LEU A 191 3.62 -8.40 16.80
CA LEU A 191 4.79 -8.89 16.09
C LEU A 191 5.83 -7.77 15.92
N THR A 192 5.44 -6.58 15.47
CA THR A 192 6.34 -5.40 15.38
C THR A 192 7.01 -5.09 16.71
N THR A 193 6.27 -5.15 17.81
CA THR A 193 6.89 -4.91 19.11
C THR A 193 7.74 -6.09 19.58
N ALA A 194 7.33 -7.33 19.30
CA ALA A 194 8.13 -8.51 19.61
C ALA A 194 9.47 -8.51 18.86
N GLU A 195 9.50 -8.09 17.59
CA GLU A 195 10.72 -7.90 16.81
C GLU A 195 11.70 -6.93 17.49
N MET A 196 11.19 -5.85 18.10
CA MET A 196 12.02 -4.86 18.81
C MET A 196 12.47 -5.36 20.19
N ILE A 197 11.61 -6.08 20.90
CA ILE A 197 11.88 -6.62 22.24
C ILE A 197 12.92 -7.74 22.21
N VAL A 198 12.96 -8.51 21.13
CA VAL A 198 13.92 -9.60 20.93
C VAL A 198 15.38 -9.10 20.97
N GLY A 199 15.61 -7.81 20.69
CA GLY A 199 16.92 -7.20 20.67
C GLY A 199 17.49 -6.85 22.04
N PRO A 200 18.74 -6.33 22.06
CA PRO A 200 19.40 -5.90 23.29
C PRO A 200 18.90 -4.54 23.79
N ALA A 201 17.99 -3.87 23.08
CA ALA A 201 17.53 -2.52 23.39
C ALA A 201 16.92 -2.45 24.80
N LYS A 202 17.26 -1.38 25.52
CA LYS A 202 16.79 -1.11 26.89
C LYS A 202 15.85 0.10 26.97
N ALA A 203 15.88 0.98 25.96
CA ALA A 203 14.94 2.07 25.81
C ALA A 203 14.02 1.81 24.61
N PHE A 204 12.70 1.93 24.79
CA PHE A 204 11.72 1.75 23.73
C PHE A 204 10.91 3.02 23.52
N PHE A 205 10.90 3.53 22.30
CA PHE A 205 10.13 4.70 21.87
C PHE A 205 9.05 4.25 20.90
N MET A 206 7.81 4.22 21.35
CA MET A 206 6.71 3.62 20.60
C MET A 206 5.72 4.68 20.14
N ASP A 207 5.47 4.75 18.83
CA ASP A 207 4.66 5.80 18.22
C ASP A 207 3.28 5.30 17.81
N GLU A 208 2.24 5.75 18.50
CA GLU A 208 0.81 5.50 18.20
C GLU A 208 0.45 4.03 17.96
N ILE A 209 0.99 3.16 18.82
CA ILE A 209 0.79 1.70 18.76
C ILE A 209 -0.67 1.27 18.97
N SER A 210 -1.56 2.10 19.48
CA SER A 210 -2.99 1.78 19.63
C SER A 210 -3.82 2.02 18.37
N ASN A 211 -3.29 2.67 17.33
CA ASN A 211 -4.10 3.04 16.16
C ASN A 211 -4.68 1.81 15.45
N GLY A 212 -6.01 1.75 15.27
CA GLY A 212 -6.68 0.60 14.66
C GLY A 212 -6.81 -0.64 15.55
N LEU A 213 -6.57 -0.50 16.86
CA LEU A 213 -6.83 -1.56 17.85
C LEU A 213 -8.03 -1.22 18.72
N ASP A 214 -8.72 -2.27 19.19
CA ASP A 214 -9.73 -2.13 20.23
C ASP A 214 -9.10 -1.82 21.60
N SER A 215 -9.86 -1.18 22.49
CA SER A 215 -9.41 -0.86 23.86
C SER A 215 -9.00 -2.10 24.65
N SER A 216 -9.70 -3.22 24.49
CA SER A 216 -9.38 -4.44 25.24
C SER A 216 -8.04 -5.04 24.80
N THR A 217 -7.75 -5.03 23.51
CA THR A 217 -6.44 -5.44 22.97
C THR A 217 -5.36 -4.44 23.35
N THR A 218 -5.66 -3.14 23.30
CA THR A 218 -4.72 -2.08 23.73
C THR A 218 -4.33 -2.26 25.20
N TYR A 219 -5.30 -2.47 26.09
CA TYR A 219 -5.05 -2.75 27.51
C TYR A 219 -4.15 -3.98 27.71
N ARG A 220 -4.40 -5.07 26.98
CA ARG A 220 -3.55 -6.27 27.05
C ARG A 220 -2.12 -5.98 26.59
N ILE A 221 -1.95 -5.24 25.51
CA ILE A 221 -0.63 -4.88 24.96
C ILE A 221 0.14 -4.01 25.97
N ILE A 222 -0.48 -2.93 26.47
CA ILE A 222 0.16 -2.04 27.46
C ILE A 222 0.47 -2.78 28.76
N LYS A 223 -0.40 -3.69 29.20
CA LYS A 223 -0.14 -4.54 30.36
C LYS A 223 1.05 -5.47 30.14
N CYS A 224 1.18 -6.08 28.95
CA CYS A 224 2.36 -6.85 28.59
C CYS A 224 3.63 -5.98 28.59
N PHE A 225 3.56 -4.73 28.14
CA PHE A 225 4.70 -3.80 28.18
C PHE A 225 5.08 -3.38 29.58
N GLN A 226 4.10 -3.12 30.45
CA GLN A 226 4.36 -2.87 31.86
C GLN A 226 5.09 -4.06 32.52
N GLN A 227 4.63 -5.29 32.25
CA GLN A 227 5.30 -6.50 32.73
C GLN A 227 6.71 -6.64 32.16
N HIS A 228 6.89 -6.38 30.87
CA HIS A 228 8.20 -6.46 30.24
C HIS A 228 9.17 -5.40 30.80
N ALA A 229 8.72 -4.16 30.95
CA ALA A 229 9.51 -3.07 31.54
C ALA A 229 10.00 -3.43 32.95
N ASN A 230 9.12 -4.03 33.77
CA ASN A 230 9.45 -4.44 35.13
C ASN A 230 10.38 -5.67 35.18
N ILE A 231 10.17 -6.68 34.34
CA ILE A 231 10.98 -7.92 34.33
C ILE A 231 12.38 -7.67 33.75
N ASN A 232 12.46 -6.85 32.69
CA ASN A 232 13.68 -6.66 31.92
C ASN A 232 14.42 -5.37 32.22
N GLU A 233 13.94 -4.57 33.19
CA GLU A 233 14.49 -3.27 33.57
C GLU A 233 14.66 -2.37 32.34
N CYS A 234 13.56 -2.20 31.60
CA CYS A 234 13.51 -1.42 30.37
C CYS A 234 12.74 -0.12 30.60
N THR A 235 13.18 0.94 29.92
CA THR A 235 12.49 2.24 29.90
C THR A 235 11.62 2.32 28.66
N MET A 236 10.35 2.67 28.80
CA MET A 236 9.43 2.75 27.67
C MET A 236 8.71 4.10 27.64
N LEU A 237 8.81 4.80 26.51
CA LEU A 237 8.03 6.00 26.22
C LEU A 237 7.06 5.69 25.08
N ILE A 238 5.77 5.70 25.38
CA ILE A 238 4.71 5.28 24.45
C ILE A 238 3.81 6.46 24.14
N SER A 239 3.70 6.83 22.87
CA SER A 239 2.69 7.76 22.37
C SER A 239 1.38 7.03 22.16
N LEU A 240 0.31 7.49 22.83
CA LEU A 240 -1.06 7.03 22.60
C LEU A 240 -1.92 8.23 22.26
N LEU A 241 -2.75 8.07 21.22
CA LEU A 241 -3.64 9.13 20.78
C LEU A 241 -4.78 9.31 21.78
N GLN A 242 -5.49 8.25 22.16
CA GLN A 242 -6.65 8.32 23.08
C GLN A 242 -6.72 7.09 24.00
N PRO A 243 -5.97 7.07 25.11
CA PRO A 243 -6.02 5.95 26.04
C PRO A 243 -7.30 5.99 26.88
N THR A 244 -7.98 4.84 26.98
CA THR A 244 -9.06 4.64 27.96
C THR A 244 -8.57 4.84 29.39
N PRO A 245 -9.43 5.17 30.37
CA PRO A 245 -9.02 5.33 31.77
C PRO A 245 -8.23 4.13 32.31
N GLU A 246 -8.67 2.90 32.00
CA GLU A 246 -8.00 1.66 32.39
C GLU A 246 -6.58 1.54 31.80
N VAL A 247 -6.37 2.04 30.58
CA VAL A 247 -5.06 2.05 29.92
C VAL A 247 -4.20 3.18 30.47
N PHE A 248 -4.78 4.35 30.68
CA PHE A 248 -4.10 5.52 31.26
C PHE A 248 -3.54 5.20 32.65
N ASP A 249 -4.27 4.43 33.46
CA ASP A 249 -3.85 4.02 34.80
C ASP A 249 -2.69 3.02 34.84
N LEU A 250 -2.33 2.39 33.70
CA LEU A 250 -1.17 1.49 33.62
C LEU A 250 0.17 2.26 33.55
N PHE A 251 0.15 3.55 33.23
CA PHE A 251 1.36 4.37 33.08
C PHE A 251 1.80 5.01 34.40
N ASP A 252 3.12 5.04 34.59
CA ASP A 252 3.75 5.61 35.78
C ASP A 252 3.87 7.14 35.67
N ASP A 253 4.39 7.60 34.55
CA ASP A 253 4.72 9.00 34.26
C ASP A 253 3.99 9.49 33.00
N LEU A 254 3.80 10.80 32.91
CA LEU A 254 3.12 11.47 31.81
C LEU A 254 4.00 12.61 31.26
N ILE A 255 4.16 12.65 29.94
CA ILE A 255 4.69 13.78 29.18
C ILE A 255 3.56 14.32 28.30
N LEU A 256 3.24 15.59 28.48
CA LEU A 256 2.17 16.27 27.76
C LEU A 256 2.77 17.35 26.86
N MET A 257 2.51 17.26 25.56
CA MET A 257 3.05 18.17 24.54
C MET A 257 1.96 18.93 23.81
N ALA A 258 2.20 20.21 23.53
CA ALA A 258 1.37 21.05 22.67
C ALA A 258 2.25 22.05 21.91
N GLU A 259 1.98 22.24 20.61
CA GLU A 259 2.70 23.21 19.74
C GLU A 259 4.24 23.12 19.86
N GLY A 260 4.79 21.89 19.86
CA GLY A 260 6.24 21.67 19.94
C GLY A 260 6.87 21.89 21.31
N LYS A 261 6.09 22.17 22.36
CA LYS A 261 6.54 22.42 23.74
C LYS A 261 6.05 21.36 24.71
N ILE A 262 6.82 21.12 25.79
CA ILE A 262 6.36 20.35 26.94
C ILE A 262 5.54 21.26 27.85
N ILE A 263 4.33 20.83 28.15
CA ILE A 263 3.40 21.51 29.06
C ILE A 263 3.43 20.88 30.44
N TYR A 264 3.58 19.57 30.52
CA TYR A 264 3.68 18.85 31.78
C TYR A 264 4.60 17.65 31.62
N HIS A 265 5.40 17.38 32.64
CA HIS A 265 6.27 16.22 32.71
C HIS A 265 6.45 15.76 34.16
N GLY A 266 5.99 14.55 34.49
CA GLY A 266 6.10 14.02 35.85
C GLY A 266 5.16 12.85 36.12
N PRO A 267 4.95 12.47 37.40
CA PRO A 267 4.07 11.38 37.78
C PRO A 267 2.63 11.65 37.35
N ARG A 268 1.99 10.65 36.72
CA ARG A 268 0.62 10.76 36.18
C ARG A 268 -0.39 11.29 37.20
N ASN A 269 -0.27 10.89 38.47
CA ASN A 269 -1.20 11.26 39.55
C ASN A 269 -1.18 12.77 39.87
N GLU A 270 -0.07 13.46 39.60
CA GLU A 270 0.11 14.87 39.95
C GLU A 270 -0.33 15.82 38.82
N ALA A 271 -0.53 15.30 37.61
CA ALA A 271 -0.98 16.08 36.47
C ALA A 271 -2.29 16.81 36.78
N ARG A 272 -3.22 16.15 37.49
CA ARG A 272 -4.49 16.76 37.89
C ARG A 272 -4.29 17.99 38.77
N ASN A 273 -3.41 17.91 39.77
CA ASN A 273 -3.14 19.01 40.69
C ASN A 273 -2.56 20.23 39.95
N PHE A 274 -1.64 20.00 39.01
CA PHE A 274 -1.06 21.06 38.19
C PHE A 274 -2.12 21.81 37.36
N PHE A 275 -3.04 21.10 36.71
CA PHE A 275 -4.09 21.74 35.91
C PHE A 275 -5.16 22.42 36.79
N ASP A 276 -5.49 21.84 37.95
CA ASP A 276 -6.37 22.48 38.93
C ASP A 276 -5.77 23.81 39.45
N GLU A 277 -4.45 23.86 39.71
CA GLU A 277 -3.72 25.10 40.07
C GLU A 277 -3.67 26.13 38.93
N CYS A 278 -3.71 25.67 37.69
CA CYS A 278 -3.80 26.53 36.50
C CYS A 278 -5.25 27.03 36.24
N GLY A 279 -6.23 26.66 37.07
CA GLY A 279 -7.63 27.07 36.97
C GLY A 279 -8.50 26.17 36.09
N PHE A 280 -8.00 25.00 35.68
CA PHE A 280 -8.71 24.04 34.85
C PHE A 280 -9.10 22.79 35.63
N ARG A 281 -10.40 22.54 35.79
CA ARG A 281 -10.90 21.38 36.53
C ARG A 281 -11.48 20.31 35.62
N CYS A 282 -11.03 19.07 35.80
CA CYS A 282 -11.56 17.93 35.05
C CYS A 282 -12.96 17.53 35.58
N PRO A 283 -14.00 17.46 34.72
CA PRO A 283 -15.33 16.98 35.11
C PRO A 283 -15.36 15.49 35.47
N GLU A 284 -16.20 15.07 36.41
CA GLU A 284 -16.26 13.68 36.89
C GLU A 284 -16.60 12.64 35.82
N ARG A 285 -17.36 13.03 34.79
CA ARG A 285 -17.78 12.13 33.70
C ARG A 285 -16.75 12.00 32.57
N LYS A 286 -15.66 12.76 32.62
CA LYS A 286 -14.68 12.83 31.53
C LYS A 286 -13.40 12.09 31.89
N GLY A 287 -12.82 11.39 30.90
CA GLY A 287 -11.53 10.75 31.06
C GLY A 287 -10.42 11.80 31.20
N MET A 288 -9.46 11.56 32.12
CA MET A 288 -8.34 12.48 32.33
C MET A 288 -7.52 12.70 31.06
N ALA A 289 -7.29 11.67 30.24
CA ALA A 289 -6.54 11.79 29.00
C ALA A 289 -7.22 12.72 27.98
N ASP A 290 -8.55 12.62 27.83
CA ASP A 290 -9.32 13.47 26.92
C ASP A 290 -9.33 14.93 27.39
N PHE A 291 -9.56 15.14 28.70
CA PHE A 291 -9.45 16.45 29.33
C PHE A 291 -8.11 17.12 29.03
N LEU A 292 -6.99 16.41 29.24
CA LEU A 292 -5.65 16.95 29.04
C LEU A 292 -5.38 17.37 27.59
N GLN A 293 -5.97 16.70 26.59
CA GLN A 293 -5.80 17.09 25.19
C GLN A 293 -6.68 18.26 24.80
N GLU A 294 -7.90 18.33 25.34
CA GLU A 294 -8.87 19.37 25.01
C GLU A 294 -8.56 20.71 25.66
N VAL A 295 -7.89 20.73 26.82
CA VAL A 295 -7.44 21.97 27.47
C VAL A 295 -6.50 22.79 26.57
N PHE A 296 -5.88 22.19 25.55
CA PHE A 296 -5.07 22.91 24.54
C PHE A 296 -5.88 23.54 23.41
N SER A 297 -7.18 23.25 23.32
CA SER A 297 -8.05 23.75 22.28
C SER A 297 -8.58 25.15 22.62
N ARG A 298 -8.41 26.13 21.73
CA ARG A 298 -9.03 27.46 21.88
C ARG A 298 -10.56 27.40 22.08
N LYS A 299 -11.23 26.42 21.46
CA LYS A 299 -12.69 26.30 21.49
C LYS A 299 -13.19 25.61 22.76
N ASP A 300 -12.43 24.66 23.30
CA ASP A 300 -12.88 23.78 24.37
C ASP A 300 -12.30 24.16 25.75
N GLN A 301 -11.19 24.89 25.79
CA GLN A 301 -10.52 25.27 27.05
C GLN A 301 -11.45 26.07 27.98
N SER A 302 -12.41 26.84 27.44
CA SER A 302 -13.41 27.58 28.24
C SER A 302 -14.34 26.67 29.04
N LYS A 303 -14.61 25.45 28.54
CA LYS A 303 -15.51 24.47 29.19
C LYS A 303 -14.96 23.99 30.53
N TYR A 304 -13.65 24.08 30.72
CA TYR A 304 -12.93 23.55 31.88
C TYR A 304 -12.52 24.61 32.90
N TRP A 305 -12.80 25.88 32.63
CA TRP A 305 -12.42 26.97 33.51
C TRP A 305 -13.26 26.95 34.80
N SER A 306 -12.59 26.90 35.94
CA SER A 306 -13.24 26.94 37.27
C SER A 306 -12.68 28.03 38.18
N GLY A 307 -11.98 29.03 37.61
CA GLY A 307 -11.46 30.17 38.39
C GLY A 307 -12.58 30.97 39.04
N THR A 308 -12.48 31.20 40.35
CA THR A 308 -13.56 31.79 41.15
C THR A 308 -13.70 33.31 41.05
N ASP A 309 -12.69 34.03 40.50
CA ASP A 309 -12.65 35.50 40.53
C ASP A 309 -12.21 36.19 39.21
N GLU A 310 -11.91 35.45 38.13
CA GLU A 310 -11.45 36.02 36.85
C GLU A 310 -12.28 35.54 35.64
N SER A 311 -12.55 36.47 34.70
CA SER A 311 -13.17 36.15 33.41
C SER A 311 -12.22 35.30 32.56
N TYR A 312 -12.73 34.20 32.01
CA TYR A 312 -11.94 33.30 31.16
C TYR A 312 -11.22 34.05 30.04
N SER A 313 -9.91 33.84 29.94
CA SER A 313 -9.08 34.23 28.82
C SER A 313 -8.30 33.02 28.31
N TYR A 314 -8.14 32.91 26.99
CA TYR A 314 -7.43 31.76 26.42
C TYR A 314 -5.96 31.77 26.87
N ILE A 315 -5.55 30.70 27.55
CA ILE A 315 -4.17 30.49 27.98
C ILE A 315 -3.45 29.70 26.90
N SER A 316 -2.42 30.34 26.33
CA SER A 316 -1.60 29.73 25.28
C SER A 316 -0.72 28.59 25.79
N SER A 317 -0.35 27.68 24.89
CA SER A 317 0.64 26.61 25.13
C SER A 317 1.94 27.14 25.76
N HIS A 318 2.41 28.31 25.29
CA HIS A 318 3.60 28.99 25.80
C HIS A 318 3.42 29.42 27.26
N GLN A 319 2.27 29.98 27.62
CA GLN A 319 1.99 30.39 29.00
C GLN A 319 1.93 29.18 29.92
N LEU A 320 1.24 28.11 29.52
CA LEU A 320 1.17 26.86 30.28
C LEU A 320 2.56 26.23 30.49
N SER A 321 3.40 26.20 29.45
CA SER A 321 4.79 25.73 29.57
C SER A 321 5.60 26.58 30.55
N SER A 322 5.40 27.91 30.55
CA SER A 322 6.07 28.80 31.50
C SER A 322 5.58 28.63 32.95
N MET A 323 4.28 28.33 33.14
CA MET A 323 3.70 28.01 34.44
C MET A 323 4.26 26.69 34.96
N PHE A 324 4.39 25.67 34.11
CA PHE A 324 5.02 24.40 34.47
C PHE A 324 6.49 24.56 34.88
N LYS A 325 7.28 25.35 34.13
CA LYS A 325 8.67 25.67 34.53
C LYS A 325 8.75 26.33 35.92
N LYS A 326 7.74 27.12 36.32
CA LYS A 326 7.65 27.70 37.68
C LYS A 326 7.23 26.66 38.72
N TYR A 327 6.22 25.85 38.41
CA TYR A 327 5.73 24.74 39.25
C TYR A 327 6.87 23.76 39.57
N GLN A 328 7.64 23.37 38.55
CA GLN A 328 8.76 22.45 38.72
C GLN A 328 9.87 23.05 39.59
N LYS A 329 10.19 24.35 39.46
CA LYS A 329 11.18 25.04 40.31
C LYS A 329 10.78 25.07 41.79
N GLN A 330 9.48 25.16 42.09
CA GLN A 330 8.98 25.11 43.47
C GLN A 330 9.15 23.71 44.08
N LYS A 331 9.05 22.66 43.26
CA LYS A 331 9.13 21.26 43.70
C LYS A 331 10.55 20.68 43.71
N ILE A 332 11.44 21.19 42.86
CA ILE A 332 12.87 20.79 42.76
C ILE A 332 13.68 21.13 44.03
N LEU A 333 13.14 21.89 44.98
CA LEU A 333 13.76 22.07 46.31
C LEU A 333 13.92 20.76 47.11
N GLU A 334 13.33 19.63 46.66
CA GLU A 334 13.35 18.34 47.39
C GLU A 334 13.90 17.10 46.61
N GLU A 335 14.29 17.17 45.33
CA GLU A 335 14.84 16.00 44.58
C GLU A 335 16.33 16.17 44.20
N PRO A 336 17.17 15.11 44.32
CA PRO A 336 18.61 15.21 44.09
C PRO A 336 19.01 15.30 42.61
N SER A 337 20.15 15.94 42.40
CA SER A 337 20.87 16.12 41.14
C SER A 337 21.13 14.82 40.35
N VAL A 338 21.22 14.96 39.02
CA VAL A 338 21.66 13.98 38.01
C VAL A 338 22.56 12.88 38.61
N PRO A 339 22.22 11.58 38.43
CA PRO A 339 23.02 10.49 38.98
C PRO A 339 24.47 10.59 38.49
N GLN A 340 25.42 10.49 39.41
CA GLN A 340 26.85 10.41 39.09
C GLN A 340 27.12 9.14 38.29
N ILE A 341 27.90 9.28 37.22
CA ILE A 341 28.30 8.19 36.31
C ILE A 341 28.92 7.04 37.12
N SER A 342 28.20 5.93 37.25
CA SER A 342 28.72 4.73 37.89
C SER A 342 29.35 3.82 36.84
N LYS A 343 30.40 3.06 37.19
CA LYS A 343 31.06 2.13 36.25
C LYS A 343 30.13 1.03 35.72
N LEU A 344 29.02 0.77 36.41
CA LEU A 344 28.00 -0.22 36.05
C LEU A 344 27.16 0.23 34.83
N ASP A 345 27.14 1.55 34.53
CA ASP A 345 26.26 2.13 33.50
C ASP A 345 26.75 1.89 32.06
N LYS A 346 28.05 1.56 31.87
CA LYS A 346 28.61 1.28 30.53
C LYS A 346 28.07 0.02 29.88
N GLU A 347 27.63 -0.97 30.65
CA GLU A 347 27.07 -2.21 30.11
C GLU A 347 25.65 -2.04 29.55
N SER A 348 24.97 -0.96 29.91
CA SER A 348 23.61 -0.64 29.42
C SER A 348 23.59 0.03 28.05
N LEU A 349 24.72 0.61 27.62
CA LEU A 349 24.86 1.35 26.37
C LEU A 349 25.67 0.55 25.35
N SER A 350 25.22 0.57 24.10
CA SER A 350 25.93 -0.07 22.99
C SER A 350 26.92 0.90 22.36
N PHE A 351 28.22 0.64 22.54
CA PHE A 351 29.30 1.41 21.90
C PHE A 351 29.74 0.83 20.56
N ASN A 352 29.42 -0.45 20.30
CA ASN A 352 29.75 -1.10 19.03
C ASN A 352 28.63 -0.88 18.02
N LYS A 353 29.02 -0.50 16.81
CA LYS A 353 28.11 -0.35 15.66
C LYS A 353 27.46 -1.67 15.24
N TYR A 354 28.20 -2.78 15.39
CA TYR A 354 27.73 -4.12 15.05
C TYR A 354 27.65 -4.99 16.31
N SER A 355 26.46 -5.54 16.60
CA SER A 355 26.25 -6.49 17.70
C SER A 355 26.84 -7.87 17.40
N LEU A 356 26.87 -8.24 16.11
CA LEU A 356 27.42 -9.48 15.59
C LEU A 356 28.47 -9.18 14.53
N PRO A 357 29.46 -10.07 14.33
CA PRO A 357 30.39 -9.93 13.21
C PRO A 357 29.63 -9.92 11.88
N ILE A 358 30.12 -9.12 10.92
CA ILE A 358 29.52 -8.93 9.58
C ILE A 358 29.24 -10.28 8.89
N LEU A 359 30.07 -11.30 9.13
CA LEU A 359 29.89 -12.64 8.57
C LEU A 359 28.66 -13.38 9.12
N GLU A 360 28.29 -13.16 10.38
CA GLU A 360 27.08 -13.76 10.96
C GLU A 360 25.82 -13.06 10.47
N LEU A 361 25.85 -11.72 10.38
CA LEU A 361 24.79 -10.96 9.72
C LEU A 361 24.63 -11.40 8.26
N PHE A 362 25.74 -11.65 7.56
CA PHE A 362 25.74 -12.18 6.20
C PHE A 362 25.06 -13.55 6.10
N LYS A 363 25.35 -14.46 7.03
CA LYS A 363 24.70 -15.78 7.09
C LYS A 363 23.19 -15.65 7.38
N ALA A 364 22.78 -14.75 8.26
CA ALA A 364 21.38 -14.52 8.59
C ALA A 364 20.60 -14.02 7.36
N CYS A 365 21.11 -12.99 6.68
CA CYS A 365 20.51 -12.46 5.45
C CYS A 365 20.51 -13.50 4.32
N GLY A 366 21.61 -14.25 4.14
CA GLY A 366 21.68 -15.32 3.14
C GLY A 366 20.68 -16.46 3.40
N ALA A 367 20.47 -16.85 4.66
CA ALA A 367 19.48 -17.85 5.03
C ALA A 367 18.04 -17.39 4.78
N ARG A 368 17.72 -16.11 5.07
CA ARG A 368 16.42 -15.49 4.75
C ARG A 368 16.16 -15.55 3.25
N GLU A 369 17.12 -15.12 2.44
CA GLU A 369 16.95 -15.05 1.00
C GLU A 369 16.86 -16.44 0.35
N ALA A 370 17.64 -17.41 0.83
CA ALA A 370 17.48 -18.81 0.41
C ALA A 370 16.07 -19.35 0.69
N LEU A 371 15.47 -18.97 1.83
CA LEU A 371 14.10 -19.32 2.19
C LEU A 371 13.09 -18.65 1.25
N LEU A 372 13.25 -17.36 0.96
CA LEU A 372 12.40 -16.61 0.02
C LEU A 372 12.50 -17.15 -1.41
N ILE A 373 13.71 -17.50 -1.88
CA ILE A 373 13.95 -18.13 -3.18
C ILE A 373 13.25 -19.48 -3.25
N LYS A 374 13.32 -20.30 -2.19
CA LYS A 374 12.63 -21.60 -2.15
C LYS A 374 11.10 -21.43 -2.25
N ARG A 375 10.54 -20.40 -1.62
CA ARG A 375 9.09 -20.10 -1.67
C ARG A 375 8.66 -19.49 -3.00
N THR A 376 9.55 -18.77 -3.68
CA THR A 376 9.32 -18.16 -5.01
C THR A 376 9.97 -18.94 -6.16
N MET A 377 10.32 -20.21 -5.93
CA MET A 377 11.10 -21.05 -6.86
C MET A 377 10.47 -21.14 -8.26
N SER A 378 9.13 -21.05 -8.33
CA SER A 378 8.41 -20.98 -9.61
C SER A 378 8.85 -19.82 -10.48
N VAL A 379 9.10 -18.63 -9.91
CA VAL A 379 9.53 -17.43 -10.65
C VAL A 379 10.91 -17.65 -11.29
N TYR A 380 11.84 -18.22 -10.53
CA TYR A 380 13.19 -18.54 -11.01
C TYR A 380 13.18 -19.64 -12.07
N ALA A 381 12.31 -20.66 -11.92
CA ALA A 381 12.10 -21.68 -12.94
C ALA A 381 11.56 -21.09 -14.26
N PHE A 382 10.65 -20.11 -14.19
CA PHE A 382 10.13 -19.44 -15.37
C PHE A 382 11.18 -18.54 -16.05
N LYS A 383 11.97 -17.77 -15.27
CA LYS A 383 13.04 -16.92 -15.80
C LYS A 383 14.15 -17.73 -16.48
N THR A 384 14.51 -18.91 -15.95
CA THR A 384 15.49 -19.81 -16.59
C THR A 384 14.96 -20.34 -17.91
N ALA A 385 13.70 -20.80 -17.96
CA ALA A 385 13.07 -21.26 -19.20
C ALA A 385 13.01 -20.16 -20.27
N GLN A 386 12.65 -18.92 -19.88
CA GLN A 386 12.63 -17.76 -20.78
C GLN A 386 14.01 -17.53 -21.43
N LEU A 387 15.09 -17.56 -20.65
CA LEU A 387 16.44 -17.29 -21.14
C LEU A 387 16.94 -18.40 -22.07
N SER A 388 16.56 -19.66 -21.82
CA SER A 388 16.84 -20.78 -22.72
C SER A 388 16.17 -20.60 -24.08
N ILE A 389 14.95 -20.07 -24.12
CA ILE A 389 14.22 -19.82 -25.38
C ILE A 389 14.85 -18.66 -26.17
N ILE A 390 15.22 -17.57 -25.49
CA ILE A 390 15.96 -16.44 -26.11
C ILE A 390 17.30 -16.90 -26.70
N ALA A 391 18.00 -17.82 -26.03
CA ALA A 391 19.25 -18.41 -26.53
C ALA A 391 19.06 -19.14 -27.87
N VAL A 392 17.97 -19.91 -27.97
CA VAL A 392 17.59 -20.67 -29.17
C VAL A 392 17.17 -19.74 -30.32
N ILE A 393 16.47 -18.64 -30.01
CA ILE A 393 16.10 -17.63 -31.01
C ILE A 393 17.32 -16.87 -31.49
N THR A 394 18.23 -16.48 -30.60
CA THR A 394 19.46 -15.75 -30.96
C THR A 394 20.39 -16.59 -31.84
N MET A 395 20.42 -17.91 -31.64
CA MET A 395 21.10 -18.87 -32.53
C MET A 395 20.62 -18.76 -33.99
N SER A 396 19.34 -18.49 -34.22
CA SER A 396 18.75 -18.41 -35.58
C SER A 396 19.12 -17.15 -36.36
N VAL A 397 19.64 -16.11 -35.68
CA VAL A 397 19.85 -14.77 -36.24
C VAL A 397 21.23 -14.56 -36.88
N PHE A 398 22.25 -15.38 -36.56
CA PHE A 398 23.65 -15.13 -36.95
C PHE A 398 24.15 -15.82 -38.25
N PHE A 399 23.35 -15.80 -39.32
CA PHE A 399 23.84 -16.01 -40.70
C PHE A 399 23.87 -14.65 -41.45
N ARG A 400 25.08 -14.14 -41.73
CA ARG A 400 25.41 -12.75 -42.18
C ARG A 400 24.89 -12.33 -43.57
N THR A 401 24.70 -11.01 -43.77
CA THR A 401 24.83 -10.27 -45.06
C THR A 401 25.19 -8.77 -44.87
N HIS A 402 25.98 -8.18 -45.80
CA HIS A 402 26.26 -6.72 -45.94
C HIS A 402 25.91 -6.22 -47.37
N MET A 403 25.63 -4.91 -47.54
CA MET A 403 25.27 -4.20 -48.81
C MET A 403 25.85 -2.76 -48.89
N THR A 404 25.79 -2.13 -50.09
CA THR A 404 25.91 -0.66 -50.34
C THR A 404 24.97 -0.14 -51.47
N THR A 405 24.70 1.18 -51.53
CA THR A 405 23.59 1.87 -52.28
C THR A 405 23.91 3.32 -52.74
N ASP A 406 23.05 3.95 -53.58
CA ASP A 406 23.14 5.35 -54.11
C ASP A 406 21.87 6.24 -53.84
N LEU A 407 22.01 7.59 -53.86
CA LEU A 407 21.26 8.51 -52.96
C LEU A 407 19.98 9.23 -53.46
N THR A 408 19.75 9.46 -54.76
CA THR A 408 18.66 10.39 -55.21
C THR A 408 17.29 9.73 -55.41
N HIS A 409 17.25 8.42 -55.63
CA HIS A 409 16.02 7.63 -55.74
C HIS A 409 15.53 7.07 -54.39
N ALA A 410 16.39 7.11 -53.36
CA ALA A 410 16.09 6.61 -52.02
C ALA A 410 15.06 7.49 -51.27
N ASN A 411 15.12 8.82 -51.41
CA ASN A 411 14.30 9.72 -50.57
C ASN A 411 12.79 9.68 -50.87
N TYR A 412 12.37 9.49 -52.13
CA TYR A 412 10.94 9.38 -52.48
C TYR A 412 10.35 7.99 -52.19
N TYR A 413 11.17 6.94 -52.34
CA TYR A 413 10.79 5.56 -51.99
C TYR A 413 10.77 5.34 -50.46
N MET A 414 11.66 6.00 -49.72
CA MET A 414 11.77 5.90 -48.26
C MET A 414 10.55 6.51 -47.53
N GLY A 415 9.96 7.60 -48.05
CA GLY A 415 8.75 8.18 -47.47
C GLY A 415 7.50 7.31 -47.59
N ALA A 416 7.31 6.65 -48.75
CA ALA A 416 6.20 5.73 -48.98
C ALA A 416 6.38 4.40 -48.23
N LEU A 417 7.60 3.84 -48.23
CA LEU A 417 7.95 2.67 -47.42
C LEU A 417 7.75 2.93 -45.94
N PHE A 418 8.19 4.08 -45.44
CA PHE A 418 8.03 4.46 -44.04
C PHE A 418 6.57 4.47 -43.63
N PHE A 419 5.68 5.07 -44.43
CA PHE A 419 4.25 5.13 -44.09
C PHE A 419 3.58 3.75 -44.06
N TYR A 420 3.82 2.91 -45.09
CA TYR A 420 3.23 1.57 -45.16
C TYR A 420 3.80 0.63 -44.07
N GLN A 421 5.09 0.71 -43.80
CA GLN A 421 5.74 -0.11 -42.78
C GLN A 421 5.41 0.38 -41.37
N PHE A 422 5.33 1.69 -41.15
CA PHE A 422 4.92 2.28 -39.87
C PHE A 422 3.46 1.93 -39.53
N LEU A 423 2.55 1.96 -40.50
CA LEU A 423 1.14 1.62 -40.27
C LEU A 423 0.98 0.16 -39.84
N ILE A 424 1.64 -0.78 -40.54
CA ILE A 424 1.60 -2.21 -40.20
C ILE A 424 2.28 -2.49 -38.86
N LEU A 425 3.45 -1.90 -38.59
CA LEU A 425 4.14 -2.04 -37.30
C LEU A 425 3.32 -1.46 -36.14
N SER A 426 2.65 -0.33 -36.36
CA SER A 426 1.78 0.29 -35.35
C SER A 426 0.56 -0.57 -35.06
N LEU A 427 -0.07 -1.14 -36.08
CA LEU A 427 -1.22 -2.05 -35.91
C LEU A 427 -0.82 -3.37 -35.25
N LEU A 428 0.36 -3.91 -35.59
CA LEU A 428 0.91 -5.09 -34.93
C LEU A 428 1.20 -4.81 -33.45
N HIS A 429 1.79 -3.67 -33.12
CA HIS A 429 2.03 -3.24 -31.73
C HIS A 429 0.72 -3.09 -30.95
N GLN A 430 -0.30 -2.46 -31.55
CA GLN A 430 -1.62 -2.35 -30.91
C GLN A 430 -2.30 -3.71 -30.72
N SER A 431 -2.17 -4.62 -31.69
CA SER A 431 -2.66 -6.00 -31.57
C SER A 431 -1.97 -6.74 -30.41
N ALA A 432 -0.64 -6.66 -30.33
CA ALA A 432 0.11 -7.24 -29.22
C ALA A 432 -0.28 -6.65 -27.85
N SER A 433 -0.43 -5.32 -27.76
CA SER A 433 -0.88 -4.64 -26.54
C SER A 433 -2.28 -5.08 -26.09
N SER A 434 -3.22 -5.25 -27.03
CA SER A 434 -4.56 -5.75 -26.75
C SER A 434 -4.56 -7.20 -26.24
N SER A 435 -3.72 -8.07 -26.81
CA SER A 435 -3.53 -9.45 -26.34
C SER A 435 -3.00 -9.50 -24.90
N TYR A 436 -2.07 -8.60 -24.55
CA TYR A 436 -1.53 -8.47 -23.20
C TYR A 436 -2.60 -8.06 -22.18
N ARG A 437 -3.45 -7.08 -22.52
CA ARG A 437 -4.55 -6.67 -21.65
C ARG A 437 -5.52 -7.83 -21.38
N PHE A 438 -5.86 -8.61 -22.41
CA PHE A 438 -6.68 -9.80 -22.26
C PHE A 438 -6.03 -10.84 -21.34
N ILE A 439 -4.77 -11.22 -21.59
CA ILE A 439 -4.04 -12.21 -20.78
C ILE A 439 -3.90 -11.74 -19.32
N ALA A 440 -3.64 -10.44 -19.10
CA ALA A 440 -3.55 -9.84 -17.77
C ALA A 440 -4.88 -9.85 -17.00
N SER A 441 -6.02 -9.69 -17.69
CA SER A 441 -7.34 -9.79 -17.05
C SER A 441 -7.69 -11.21 -16.59
N TYR A 442 -7.20 -12.20 -17.34
CA TYR A 442 -7.44 -13.62 -17.06
C TYR A 442 -6.51 -14.14 -15.95
N ALA A 443 -5.24 -13.75 -15.96
CA ALA A 443 -4.26 -14.17 -14.96
C ALA A 443 -4.52 -13.51 -13.58
N GLN A 444 -4.46 -14.32 -12.50
CA GLN A 444 -4.73 -13.84 -11.14
C GLN A 444 -3.55 -13.07 -10.52
N THR A 445 -2.36 -13.20 -11.09
CA THR A 445 -1.11 -12.59 -10.62
C THR A 445 -0.28 -12.09 -11.80
N HIS A 446 0.52 -11.05 -11.59
CA HIS A 446 1.40 -10.48 -12.62
C HIS A 446 2.37 -11.51 -13.20
N ILE A 447 2.94 -12.36 -12.34
CA ILE A 447 3.89 -13.41 -12.73
C ILE A 447 3.24 -14.37 -13.74
N LEU A 448 2.01 -14.80 -13.47
CA LEU A 448 1.27 -15.70 -14.35
C LEU A 448 0.91 -15.02 -15.68
N SER A 449 0.55 -13.73 -15.64
CA SER A 449 0.31 -12.93 -16.85
C SER A 449 1.54 -12.85 -17.75
N PHE A 450 2.71 -12.59 -17.16
CA PHE A 450 3.97 -12.52 -17.92
C PHE A 450 4.31 -13.86 -18.58
N PHE A 451 4.11 -14.98 -17.88
CA PHE A 451 4.34 -16.31 -18.45
C PHE A 451 3.43 -16.59 -19.66
N TYR A 452 2.12 -16.38 -19.53
CA TYR A 452 1.20 -16.61 -20.64
C TYR A 452 1.42 -15.65 -21.81
N GLN A 453 1.79 -14.40 -21.54
CA GLN A 453 2.14 -13.45 -22.58
C GLN A 453 3.34 -13.93 -23.38
N PHE A 454 4.37 -14.41 -22.67
CA PHE A 454 5.58 -14.93 -23.30
C PHE A 454 5.27 -16.16 -24.17
N VAL A 455 4.51 -17.13 -23.66
CA VAL A 455 4.08 -18.31 -24.45
C VAL A 455 3.25 -17.91 -25.67
N SER A 456 2.34 -16.95 -25.54
CA SER A 456 1.53 -16.45 -26.66
C SER A 456 2.40 -15.80 -27.74
N LEU A 457 3.43 -15.03 -27.35
CA LEU A 457 4.35 -14.39 -28.29
C LEU A 457 5.15 -15.43 -29.08
N GLU A 458 5.64 -16.48 -28.42
CA GLU A 458 6.36 -17.59 -29.06
C GLU A 458 5.48 -18.33 -30.08
N LEU A 459 4.23 -18.62 -29.71
CA LEU A 459 3.27 -19.21 -30.65
C LEU A 459 3.04 -18.31 -31.86
N PHE A 460 2.93 -17.00 -31.67
CA PHE A 460 2.79 -16.06 -32.78
C PHE A 460 4.03 -16.00 -33.67
N LEU A 461 5.24 -16.16 -33.12
CA LEU A 461 6.50 -16.21 -33.87
C LEU A 461 6.63 -17.49 -34.71
N VAL A 462 6.35 -18.64 -34.11
CA VAL A 462 6.42 -19.95 -34.79
C VAL A 462 5.44 -20.03 -35.95
N PHE A 463 4.19 -19.61 -35.71
CA PHE A 463 3.14 -19.63 -36.74
C PHE A 463 3.13 -18.39 -37.64
N GLY A 464 3.99 -17.40 -37.39
CA GLY A 464 4.05 -16.17 -38.18
C GLY A 464 4.48 -16.36 -39.63
N GLY A 465 5.10 -17.49 -39.96
CA GLY A 465 5.71 -17.73 -41.27
C GLY A 465 7.18 -17.33 -41.38
N PHE A 466 7.75 -16.74 -40.32
CA PHE A 466 9.15 -16.28 -40.27
C PHE A 466 10.08 -17.42 -39.86
N VAL A 467 9.73 -18.12 -38.79
CA VAL A 467 10.51 -19.25 -38.26
C VAL A 467 10.24 -20.52 -39.07
N LEU A 468 8.97 -20.77 -39.43
CA LEU A 468 8.57 -21.95 -40.19
C LEU A 468 7.78 -21.54 -41.43
N PRO A 469 8.32 -21.72 -42.65
CA PRO A 469 7.64 -21.37 -43.89
C PRO A 469 6.35 -22.17 -44.06
N LYS A 470 5.28 -21.53 -44.55
CA LYS A 470 3.98 -22.18 -44.78
C LYS A 470 4.05 -23.48 -45.61
N PRO A 471 4.87 -23.59 -46.68
CA PRO A 471 4.97 -24.82 -47.47
C PRO A 471 5.58 -26.00 -46.71
N SER A 472 6.34 -25.72 -45.64
CA SER A 472 6.94 -26.73 -44.77
C SER A 472 6.00 -27.20 -43.65
N MET A 473 4.84 -26.56 -43.47
CA MET A 473 3.84 -26.95 -42.48
C MET A 473 3.05 -28.17 -42.96
N PRO A 474 2.90 -29.22 -42.12
CA PRO A 474 1.96 -30.30 -42.39
C PRO A 474 0.55 -29.74 -42.59
N GLY A 475 -0.24 -30.32 -43.52
CA GLY A 475 -1.57 -29.79 -43.87
C GLY A 475 -2.50 -29.60 -42.67
N TRP A 476 -2.41 -30.45 -41.65
CA TRP A 476 -3.20 -30.34 -40.41
C TRP A 476 -2.78 -29.18 -39.48
N LEU A 477 -1.58 -28.62 -39.66
CA LEU A 477 -1.03 -27.49 -38.89
C LEU A 477 -1.19 -26.15 -39.64
N SER A 478 -1.63 -26.18 -40.90
CA SER A 478 -1.71 -25.01 -41.79
C SER A 478 -2.67 -23.91 -41.31
N TRP A 479 -3.65 -24.24 -40.45
CA TRP A 479 -4.55 -23.26 -39.86
C TRP A 479 -3.84 -22.34 -38.86
N GLY A 480 -2.81 -22.83 -38.15
CA GLY A 480 -2.04 -22.08 -37.17
C GLY A 480 -1.40 -20.82 -37.78
N PHE A 481 -0.97 -20.92 -39.04
CA PHE A 481 -0.45 -19.80 -39.82
C PHE A 481 -1.40 -18.60 -39.85
N TRP A 482 -2.71 -18.82 -39.97
CA TRP A 482 -3.71 -17.75 -40.06
C TRP A 482 -4.16 -17.18 -38.70
N THR A 483 -3.83 -17.88 -37.61
CA THR A 483 -4.16 -17.45 -36.24
C THR A 483 -3.16 -16.46 -35.65
N SER A 484 -1.96 -16.38 -36.23
CA SER A 484 -0.95 -15.43 -35.76
C SER A 484 -1.18 -14.06 -36.40
N PRO A 485 -1.30 -12.97 -35.59
CA PRO A 485 -1.34 -11.61 -36.13
C PRO A 485 -0.04 -11.24 -36.84
N LEU A 486 1.09 -11.87 -36.46
CA LEU A 486 2.39 -11.63 -37.08
C LEU A 486 2.42 -12.03 -38.57
N THR A 487 1.66 -13.05 -38.95
CA THR A 487 1.57 -13.54 -40.34
C THR A 487 1.12 -12.46 -41.29
N TYR A 488 0.08 -11.72 -40.91
CA TYR A 488 -0.46 -10.64 -41.74
C TYR A 488 0.54 -9.50 -41.90
N ALA A 489 1.28 -9.17 -40.83
CA ALA A 489 2.36 -8.19 -40.91
C ALA A 489 3.52 -8.67 -41.79
N GLN A 490 3.92 -9.94 -41.68
CA GLN A 490 5.01 -10.53 -42.44
C GLN A 490 4.70 -10.64 -43.92
N ILE A 491 3.52 -11.11 -44.32
CA ILE A 491 3.10 -11.18 -45.73
C ILE A 491 3.23 -9.79 -46.36
N THR A 492 2.76 -8.75 -45.66
CA THR A 492 2.79 -7.38 -46.16
C THR A 492 4.20 -6.82 -46.27
N MET A 493 5.06 -7.05 -45.26
CA MET A 493 6.46 -6.62 -45.32
C MET A 493 7.26 -7.35 -46.40
N ALA A 494 7.06 -8.66 -46.53
CA ALA A 494 7.76 -9.49 -47.51
C ALA A 494 7.35 -9.15 -48.95
N ILE A 495 6.06 -8.98 -49.24
CA ILE A 495 5.58 -8.58 -50.57
C ILE A 495 6.14 -7.21 -50.96
N ASN A 496 6.09 -6.26 -50.02
CA ASN A 496 6.60 -4.91 -50.24
C ASN A 496 8.12 -4.89 -50.50
N GLU A 497 8.87 -5.73 -49.80
CA GLU A 497 10.33 -5.77 -49.89
C GLU A 497 10.84 -6.60 -51.07
N PHE A 498 10.25 -7.76 -51.35
CA PHE A 498 10.70 -8.70 -52.39
C PHE A 498 10.12 -8.44 -53.77
N LEU A 499 9.06 -7.63 -53.90
CA LEU A 499 8.63 -7.12 -55.21
C LEU A 499 9.41 -5.87 -55.64
N ALA A 500 10.26 -5.31 -54.76
CA ALA A 500 11.07 -4.14 -55.08
C ALA A 500 11.97 -4.40 -56.30
N PRO A 501 12.27 -3.36 -57.12
CA PRO A 501 13.07 -3.49 -58.34
C PRO A 501 14.43 -4.20 -58.14
N ARG A 502 14.99 -4.11 -56.93
CA ARG A 502 16.25 -4.76 -56.54
C ARG A 502 16.23 -6.30 -56.56
N TRP A 503 15.04 -6.92 -56.52
CA TRP A 503 14.85 -8.38 -56.55
C TRP A 503 14.22 -8.89 -57.84
N GLN A 504 14.00 -8.00 -58.82
CA GLN A 504 13.36 -8.32 -60.10
C GLN A 504 14.36 -8.86 -61.15
N GLN A 505 15.57 -9.27 -60.74
CA GLN A 505 16.52 -9.93 -61.66
C GLN A 505 15.99 -11.32 -62.04
N GLU A 506 16.02 -11.63 -63.33
CA GLU A 506 15.55 -12.92 -63.85
C GLU A 506 16.55 -14.03 -63.52
N THR A 507 16.03 -15.14 -63.01
CA THR A 507 16.78 -16.38 -62.82
C THR A 507 16.75 -17.23 -64.10
N LEU A 508 17.59 -18.26 -64.17
CA LEU A 508 17.64 -19.24 -65.27
C LEU A 508 16.30 -19.95 -65.56
N GLN A 509 15.28 -19.80 -64.70
CA GLN A 509 13.94 -20.38 -64.83
C GLN A 509 12.86 -19.37 -65.25
N ASN A 510 13.22 -18.21 -65.82
CA ASN A 510 12.31 -17.12 -66.22
C ASN A 510 11.41 -16.55 -65.09
N ASN A 511 11.77 -16.79 -63.82
CA ASN A 511 11.13 -16.17 -62.66
C ASN A 511 12.08 -15.14 -62.03
N THR A 512 11.53 -14.05 -61.50
CA THR A 512 12.33 -13.09 -60.73
C THR A 512 12.75 -13.67 -59.40
N ILE A 513 13.95 -13.34 -58.94
CA ILE A 513 14.50 -13.79 -57.65
C ILE A 513 13.51 -13.49 -56.51
N GLY A 514 12.92 -12.30 -56.50
CA GLY A 514 11.93 -11.89 -55.50
C GLY A 514 10.67 -12.75 -55.50
N ASN A 515 10.12 -13.06 -56.69
CA ASN A 515 8.94 -13.92 -56.80
C ASN A 515 9.26 -15.36 -56.37
N GLN A 516 10.44 -15.86 -56.71
CA GLN A 516 10.88 -17.20 -56.33
C GLN A 516 11.01 -17.34 -54.81
N ILE A 517 11.63 -16.35 -54.14
CA ILE A 517 11.74 -16.32 -52.67
C ILE A 517 10.35 -16.28 -51.99
N LEU A 518 9.41 -15.49 -52.53
CA LEU A 518 8.05 -15.41 -52.01
C LEU A 518 7.27 -16.73 -52.19
N ILE A 519 7.48 -17.44 -53.30
CA ILE A 519 6.87 -18.74 -53.57
C ILE A 519 7.45 -19.80 -52.62
N ASP A 520 8.78 -19.83 -52.45
CA ASP A 520 9.48 -20.78 -51.59
C ASP A 520 9.08 -20.63 -50.11
N HIS A 521 8.77 -19.41 -49.67
CA HIS A 521 8.29 -19.13 -48.31
C HIS A 521 6.75 -19.21 -48.16
N GLY A 522 6.00 -19.38 -49.25
CA GLY A 522 4.53 -19.40 -49.25
C GLY A 522 3.87 -18.05 -48.95
N LEU A 523 4.57 -16.95 -49.26
CA LEU A 523 4.19 -15.56 -49.01
C LEU A 523 3.83 -14.80 -50.31
N TYR A 524 3.76 -15.48 -51.44
CA TYR A 524 3.39 -14.89 -52.73
C TYR A 524 1.88 -14.59 -52.82
N TYR A 525 1.50 -13.34 -52.51
CA TYR A 525 0.13 -12.83 -52.66
C TYR A 525 0.11 -11.50 -53.44
N SER A 526 -1.05 -11.13 -53.99
CA SER A 526 -1.24 -9.86 -54.70
C SER A 526 -1.14 -8.65 -53.77
N TRP A 527 -0.81 -7.46 -54.30
CA TRP A 527 -0.76 -6.19 -53.54
C TRP A 527 -2.03 -5.92 -52.70
N TYR A 528 -3.22 -6.28 -53.19
CA TYR A 528 -4.48 -6.09 -52.45
C TYR A 528 -4.47 -6.77 -51.05
N PHE A 529 -3.64 -7.79 -50.85
CA PHE A 529 -3.45 -8.46 -49.57
C PHE A 529 -2.90 -7.53 -48.46
N TYR A 530 -2.27 -6.41 -48.84
CA TYR A 530 -1.89 -5.34 -47.90
C TYR A 530 -3.11 -4.87 -47.08
N TRP A 531 -4.22 -4.56 -47.75
CA TRP A 531 -5.42 -4.04 -47.08
C TRP A 531 -6.17 -5.13 -46.32
N ILE A 532 -6.07 -6.39 -46.77
CA ILE A 532 -6.58 -7.55 -46.02
C ILE A 532 -5.81 -7.69 -44.70
N SER A 533 -4.47 -7.55 -44.71
CA SER A 533 -3.66 -7.59 -43.50
C SER A 533 -3.99 -6.45 -42.52
N VAL A 534 -4.19 -5.22 -43.03
CA VAL A 534 -4.64 -4.08 -42.21
C VAL A 534 -6.00 -4.39 -41.55
N GLY A 535 -6.96 -4.89 -42.33
CA GLY A 535 -8.28 -5.28 -41.82
C GLY A 535 -8.21 -6.41 -40.78
N ALA A 536 -7.38 -7.43 -41.02
CA ALA A 536 -7.18 -8.55 -40.11
C ALA A 536 -6.58 -8.11 -38.77
N LEU A 537 -5.54 -7.27 -38.79
CA LEU A 537 -4.91 -6.73 -37.56
C LEU A 537 -5.90 -5.87 -36.75
N LEU A 538 -6.71 -5.04 -37.40
CA LEU A 538 -7.79 -4.30 -36.73
C LEU A 538 -8.85 -5.24 -36.13
N GLY A 539 -9.21 -6.32 -36.84
CA GLY A 539 -10.09 -7.36 -36.34
C GLY A 539 -9.56 -8.02 -35.06
N TYR A 540 -8.27 -8.39 -35.02
CA TYR A 540 -7.64 -8.95 -33.82
C TYR A 540 -7.69 -8.00 -32.63
N ILE A 541 -7.44 -6.70 -32.85
CA ILE A 541 -7.54 -5.68 -31.79
C ILE A 541 -8.94 -5.68 -31.17
N ILE A 542 -9.99 -5.64 -32.01
CA ILE A 542 -11.38 -5.63 -31.54
C ILE A 542 -11.71 -6.92 -30.78
N VAL A 543 -11.32 -8.08 -31.31
CA VAL A 543 -11.58 -9.39 -30.68
C VAL A 543 -10.91 -9.48 -29.31
N PHE A 544 -9.64 -9.09 -29.17
CA PHE A 544 -8.95 -9.13 -27.88
C PHE A 544 -9.55 -8.13 -26.87
N TYR A 545 -10.03 -6.96 -27.31
CA TYR A 545 -10.72 -6.02 -26.43
C TYR A 545 -12.08 -6.55 -25.94
N ILE A 546 -12.83 -7.23 -26.80
CA ILE A 546 -14.08 -7.91 -26.39
C ILE A 546 -13.75 -9.03 -25.40
N ALA A 547 -12.75 -9.86 -25.70
CA ALA A 547 -12.32 -10.95 -24.82
C ALA A 547 -11.84 -10.42 -23.46
N PHE A 548 -11.13 -9.30 -23.44
CA PHE A 548 -10.74 -8.58 -22.23
C PHE A 548 -11.96 -8.14 -21.40
N GLY A 549 -12.96 -7.54 -22.04
CA GLY A 549 -14.21 -7.15 -21.38
C GLY A 549 -14.98 -8.33 -20.79
N VAL A 550 -15.06 -9.44 -21.54
CA VAL A 550 -15.72 -10.69 -21.09
C VAL A 550 -14.95 -11.35 -19.93
N ALA A 551 -13.62 -11.41 -20.00
CA ALA A 551 -12.79 -11.96 -18.93
C ALA A 551 -12.93 -11.16 -17.64
N LEU A 552 -12.98 -9.82 -17.75
CA LEU A 552 -13.24 -8.95 -16.61
C LEU A 552 -14.64 -9.19 -16.03
N ALA A 553 -15.67 -9.27 -16.88
CA ALA A 553 -17.05 -9.54 -16.45
C ALA A 553 -17.19 -10.91 -15.74
N TYR A 554 -16.57 -11.96 -16.29
CA TYR A 554 -16.54 -13.29 -15.68
C TYR A 554 -15.85 -13.28 -14.31
N ARG A 555 -14.74 -12.55 -14.18
CA ARG A 555 -14.04 -12.39 -12.90
C ARG A 555 -14.90 -11.64 -11.90
N THR A 556 -15.53 -10.53 -12.29
CA THR A 556 -16.46 -9.81 -11.42
C THR A 556 -17.59 -10.72 -10.94
N GLN A 557 -18.11 -11.61 -11.79
CA GLN A 557 -19.14 -12.60 -11.44
C GLN A 557 -18.61 -13.80 -10.61
N ALA A 558 -17.32 -14.12 -10.68
CA ALA A 558 -16.69 -15.12 -9.83
C ALA A 558 -16.37 -14.58 -8.42
N TYR A 559 -16.07 -13.28 -8.30
CA TYR A 559 -15.94 -12.57 -7.02
C TYR A 559 -17.32 -12.25 -6.41
N HIS A 560 -18.33 -11.98 -7.24
CA HIS A 560 -19.73 -11.87 -6.85
C HIS A 560 -20.47 -13.14 -7.26
N GLY A 561 -20.29 -14.21 -6.47
CA GLY A 561 -20.90 -15.52 -6.70
C GLY A 561 -22.31 -15.43 -7.30
N SER A 562 -22.44 -15.96 -8.53
CA SER A 562 -23.68 -16.24 -9.26
C SER A 562 -24.82 -15.25 -9.08
N MET A 563 -24.96 -14.29 -10.01
CA MET A 563 -26.27 -13.75 -10.36
C MET A 563 -27.23 -14.91 -10.66
N PRO A 564 -28.44 -14.98 -10.06
CA PRO A 564 -29.46 -15.90 -10.53
C PRO A 564 -29.79 -15.55 -11.98
N ARG A 565 -29.76 -16.57 -12.85
CA ARG A 565 -30.25 -16.48 -14.23
C ARG A 565 -31.60 -15.77 -14.25
N LYS A 566 -31.78 -14.83 -15.20
CA LYS A 566 -33.09 -14.31 -15.63
C LYS A 566 -34.08 -15.47 -15.66
N CYS A 567 -35.01 -15.49 -14.72
CA CYS A 567 -36.20 -16.31 -14.84
C CYS A 567 -37.07 -15.61 -15.89
N PHE A 568 -36.98 -16.06 -17.15
CA PHE A 568 -38.02 -15.79 -18.13
C PHE A 568 -39.31 -16.40 -17.56
N THR A 569 -40.10 -15.57 -16.89
CA THR A 569 -41.49 -15.88 -16.59
C THR A 569 -42.32 -15.06 -17.56
N ASN A 570 -42.96 -15.78 -18.48
CA ASN A 570 -44.01 -15.25 -19.33
C ASN A 570 -45.08 -14.65 -18.43
N GLY A 571 -45.22 -13.33 -18.46
CA GLY A 571 -46.23 -12.57 -17.73
C GLY A 571 -46.60 -11.37 -18.58
N GLN A 572 -47.88 -11.30 -18.92
CA GLN A 572 -48.49 -10.46 -19.95
C GLN A 572 -48.11 -8.97 -19.88
N GLU A 573 -47.86 -8.40 -21.06
CA GLU A 573 -47.90 -6.95 -21.28
C GLU A 573 -49.31 -6.44 -20.93
N GLU A 574 -49.44 -5.74 -19.81
CA GLU A 574 -50.52 -4.77 -19.61
C GLU A 574 -49.92 -3.37 -19.80
N GLU A 575 -50.15 -2.80 -20.98
CA GLU A 575 -50.00 -1.38 -21.24
C GLU A 575 -51.00 -0.59 -20.38
N ALA A 576 -50.53 -0.07 -19.24
CA ALA A 576 -51.26 0.95 -18.51
C ALA A 576 -50.94 2.33 -19.11
N ASN A 577 -51.87 2.83 -19.92
CA ASN A 577 -51.93 4.19 -20.44
C ASN A 577 -51.75 5.23 -19.32
N ILE A 578 -50.65 5.98 -19.36
CA ILE A 578 -50.51 7.23 -18.61
C ILE A 578 -51.07 8.34 -19.49
N GLN A 579 -52.26 8.81 -19.13
CA GLN A 579 -52.79 10.09 -19.59
C GLN A 579 -51.85 11.20 -19.11
N THR A 580 -51.36 11.99 -20.06
CA THR A 580 -50.69 13.26 -19.83
C THR A 580 -51.66 14.25 -19.18
N GLU A 581 -51.50 14.50 -17.89
CA GLU A 581 -51.89 15.77 -17.27
C GLU A 581 -50.67 16.67 -17.20
N SER A 582 -50.79 17.79 -17.91
CA SER A 582 -49.85 18.89 -17.99
C SER A 582 -50.03 19.86 -16.82
N ASP A 583 -48.89 20.37 -16.37
CA ASP A 583 -48.67 21.70 -15.77
C ASP A 583 -49.29 22.01 -14.41
N ASP A 584 -48.51 21.83 -13.34
CA ASP A 584 -48.45 22.82 -12.23
C ASP A 584 -47.18 22.81 -11.34
N HIS A 585 -46.13 22.05 -11.67
CA HIS A 585 -44.94 21.96 -10.80
C HIS A 585 -43.82 22.98 -11.08
N THR A 586 -43.97 23.85 -12.07
CA THR A 586 -42.90 24.77 -12.50
C THR A 586 -42.70 25.97 -11.55
N ASN A 587 -43.59 26.19 -10.59
CA ASN A 587 -43.52 27.34 -9.67
C ASN A 587 -43.07 27.00 -8.23
N MET A 588 -42.65 25.77 -7.94
CA MET A 588 -42.16 25.38 -6.60
C MET A 588 -40.62 25.24 -6.50
N PHE A 589 -39.89 25.63 -7.55
CA PHE A 589 -38.42 25.54 -7.60
C PHE A 589 -37.68 26.84 -7.23
N GLN A 590 -38.38 27.95 -6.97
CA GLN A 590 -37.73 29.25 -6.76
C GLN A 590 -37.66 29.76 -5.32
N LYS A 591 -38.20 29.02 -4.33
CA LYS A 591 -38.10 29.39 -2.90
C LYS A 591 -38.00 28.17 -1.98
N ALA A 592 -36.88 27.45 -2.06
CA ALA A 592 -36.37 26.67 -0.95
C ALA A 592 -34.85 26.76 -0.98
N LYS A 593 -34.22 27.03 0.18
CA LYS A 593 -32.78 26.80 0.34
C LYS A 593 -32.52 25.36 -0.12
N ILE A 594 -31.80 25.22 -1.22
CA ILE A 594 -31.62 23.97 -1.96
C ILE A 594 -30.97 22.96 -1.02
N ALA A 595 -31.78 22.02 -0.52
CA ALA A 595 -31.34 20.83 0.17
C ALA A 595 -31.60 19.67 -0.78
N MET A 596 -30.59 18.82 -1.02
CA MET A 596 -30.67 17.67 -1.92
C MET A 596 -31.97 16.87 -1.67
N PRO A 597 -32.93 16.82 -2.62
CA PRO A 597 -34.15 16.06 -2.43
C PRO A 597 -33.81 14.56 -2.44
N THR A 598 -34.07 13.89 -1.32
CA THR A 598 -33.84 12.44 -1.18
C THR A 598 -35.08 11.69 -0.72
N MET A 599 -35.27 10.48 -1.27
CA MET A 599 -36.34 9.59 -0.83
C MET A 599 -35.94 8.97 0.50
N GLN A 600 -36.73 9.25 1.54
CA GLN A 600 -36.52 8.74 2.89
C GLN A 600 -36.90 7.26 2.96
N LEU A 601 -35.91 6.38 3.21
CA LEU A 601 -36.11 4.93 3.22
C LEU A 601 -35.62 4.32 4.54
N ALA A 602 -36.52 3.72 5.31
CA ALA A 602 -36.16 2.94 6.50
C ALA A 602 -35.66 1.54 6.13
N LEU A 603 -34.63 1.05 6.81
CA LEU A 603 -34.11 -0.32 6.66
C LEU A 603 -34.50 -1.14 7.88
N THR A 604 -35.27 -2.22 7.68
CA THR A 604 -35.72 -3.10 8.76
C THR A 604 -35.22 -4.52 8.52
N PHE A 605 -34.79 -5.21 9.57
CA PHE A 605 -34.38 -6.60 9.51
C PHE A 605 -34.93 -7.35 10.72
N ARG A 606 -35.39 -8.59 10.53
CA ARG A 606 -36.00 -9.43 11.57
C ARG A 606 -35.42 -10.84 11.54
N ASN A 607 -35.06 -11.33 12.72
CA ASN A 607 -34.54 -12.67 12.97
C ASN A 607 -33.40 -13.07 12.01
N LEU A 608 -32.49 -12.13 11.76
CA LEU A 608 -31.39 -12.30 10.82
C LEU A 608 -30.33 -13.26 11.40
N ASN A 609 -30.13 -14.39 10.73
CA ASN A 609 -29.04 -15.33 10.99
C ASN A 609 -28.11 -15.37 9.78
N TYR A 610 -26.81 -15.53 10.05
CA TYR A 610 -25.81 -15.70 9.01
C TYR A 610 -24.84 -16.82 9.36
N HIS A 611 -24.71 -17.77 8.45
CA HIS A 611 -23.89 -18.97 8.59
C HIS A 611 -22.83 -19.04 7.49
N VAL A 612 -21.63 -19.52 7.83
CA VAL A 612 -20.52 -19.71 6.88
C VAL A 612 -20.02 -21.15 6.99
N ASP A 613 -19.69 -21.77 5.85
CA ASP A 613 -19.12 -23.12 5.84
C ASP A 613 -17.72 -23.13 6.46
N THR A 614 -17.47 -24.10 7.33
CA THR A 614 -16.23 -24.18 8.09
C THR A 614 -15.09 -24.67 7.19
N PRO A 615 -13.94 -23.95 7.15
CA PRO A 615 -12.79 -24.39 6.37
C PRO A 615 -12.31 -25.80 6.77
N PRO A 616 -11.76 -26.60 5.83
CA PRO A 616 -11.35 -27.98 6.08
C PRO A 616 -10.31 -28.14 7.20
N GLU A 617 -9.50 -27.10 7.44
CA GLU A 617 -8.51 -27.05 8.53
C GLU A 617 -9.17 -27.00 9.91
N MET A 618 -10.28 -26.25 10.05
CA MET A 618 -11.02 -26.11 11.30
C MET A 618 -11.93 -27.31 11.56
N LEU A 619 -12.46 -27.95 10.51
CA LEU A 619 -13.19 -29.21 10.64
C LEU A 619 -12.33 -30.30 11.32
N LYS A 620 -11.04 -30.37 10.97
CA LYS A 620 -10.08 -31.29 11.61
C LYS A 620 -9.84 -31.01 13.10
N GLN A 621 -10.14 -29.80 13.56
CA GLN A 621 -10.02 -29.37 14.97
C GLN A 621 -11.34 -29.54 15.75
N GLY A 622 -12.37 -30.17 15.16
CA GLY A 622 -13.63 -30.49 15.85
C GLY A 622 -14.69 -29.38 15.82
N TYR A 623 -14.53 -28.37 14.98
CA TYR A 623 -15.53 -27.31 14.82
C TYR A 623 -16.76 -27.79 14.03
N PRO A 624 -17.96 -27.22 14.28
CA PRO A 624 -19.18 -27.59 13.55
C PRO A 624 -19.05 -27.32 12.05
N ALA A 625 -19.85 -28.03 11.23
CA ALA A 625 -19.82 -27.90 9.76
C ALA A 625 -20.15 -26.48 9.26
N ARG A 626 -20.99 -25.76 10.00
CA ARG A 626 -21.35 -24.37 9.74
C ARG A 626 -21.07 -23.53 10.99
N LEU A 627 -20.36 -22.43 10.79
CA LEU A 627 -20.12 -21.42 11.82
C LEU A 627 -21.20 -20.35 11.74
N GLN A 628 -21.93 -20.15 12.83
CA GLN A 628 -22.92 -19.08 12.95
C GLN A 628 -22.22 -17.79 13.40
N LEU A 629 -22.38 -16.72 12.62
CA LEU A 629 -21.75 -15.42 12.87
C LEU A 629 -22.75 -14.35 13.33
N LEU A 630 -23.99 -14.43 12.84
CA LEU A 630 -25.11 -13.60 13.33
C LEU A 630 -26.19 -14.52 13.88
N ASN A 631 -26.72 -14.18 15.06
CA ASN A 631 -27.73 -14.96 15.74
C ASN A 631 -28.94 -14.10 16.11
N ASN A 632 -30.04 -14.34 15.41
CA ASN A 632 -31.36 -13.77 15.62
C ASN A 632 -31.39 -12.24 15.73
N VAL A 633 -30.66 -11.57 14.84
CA VAL A 633 -30.48 -10.12 14.86
C VAL A 633 -31.69 -9.44 14.22
N THR A 634 -32.37 -8.56 14.95
CA THR A 634 -33.50 -7.73 14.50
C THR A 634 -33.12 -6.26 14.69
N GLY A 635 -33.74 -5.34 13.98
CA GLY A 635 -33.44 -3.91 14.11
C GLY A 635 -34.08 -3.07 13.01
N VAL A 636 -34.06 -1.76 13.22
CA VAL A 636 -34.67 -0.77 12.32
C VAL A 636 -33.75 0.44 12.25
N PHE A 637 -33.36 0.88 11.06
CA PHE A 637 -32.68 2.15 10.84
C PHE A 637 -33.66 3.12 10.18
N ARG A 638 -33.80 4.30 10.79
CA ARG A 638 -34.77 5.33 10.38
C ARG A 638 -34.11 6.38 9.48
N PRO A 639 -34.87 6.96 8.53
CA PRO A 639 -34.38 8.08 7.73
C PRO A 639 -34.21 9.34 8.59
N GLY A 640 -33.20 10.15 8.27
CA GLY A 640 -32.91 11.39 8.98
C GLY A 640 -32.25 11.20 10.35
N VAL A 641 -31.85 9.98 10.69
CA VAL A 641 -31.27 9.60 11.99
C VAL A 641 -29.87 9.05 11.77
N LEU A 642 -28.89 9.57 12.50
CA LEU A 642 -27.53 9.05 12.52
C LEU A 642 -27.41 7.92 13.55
N SER A 643 -27.34 6.68 13.08
CA SER A 643 -27.27 5.48 13.91
C SER A 643 -25.84 4.94 14.06
N ALA A 644 -25.39 4.68 15.28
CA ALA A 644 -24.13 4.00 15.54
C ALA A 644 -24.34 2.52 15.89
N LEU A 645 -23.55 1.63 15.29
CA LEU A 645 -23.45 0.22 15.69
C LEU A 645 -22.18 0.03 16.51
N MET A 646 -22.33 -0.23 17.81
CA MET A 646 -21.24 -0.41 18.76
C MET A 646 -21.15 -1.85 19.27
N GLY A 647 -19.94 -2.25 19.63
CA GLY A 647 -19.65 -3.59 20.13
C GLY A 647 -18.18 -3.94 20.04
N VAL A 648 -17.75 -4.96 20.77
CA VAL A 648 -16.36 -5.42 20.78
C VAL A 648 -15.87 -5.84 19.39
N SER A 649 -14.54 -5.86 19.19
CA SER A 649 -13.98 -6.37 17.94
C SER A 649 -14.32 -7.86 17.79
N GLY A 650 -14.76 -8.27 16.60
CA GLY A 650 -15.21 -9.64 16.34
C GLY A 650 -16.67 -9.95 16.73
N ALA A 651 -17.46 -8.98 17.22
CA ALA A 651 -18.88 -9.16 17.53
C ALA A 651 -19.80 -9.35 16.31
N GLY A 652 -19.28 -9.23 15.08
CA GLY A 652 -20.07 -9.35 13.86
C GLY A 652 -20.63 -8.03 13.30
N LYS A 653 -20.14 -6.86 13.74
CA LYS A 653 -20.60 -5.53 13.27
C LYS A 653 -20.44 -5.32 11.76
N THR A 654 -19.21 -5.46 11.25
CA THR A 654 -18.90 -5.42 9.82
C THR A 654 -19.64 -6.53 9.08
N THR A 655 -19.82 -7.70 9.70
CA THR A 655 -20.60 -8.81 9.12
C THR A 655 -22.06 -8.43 8.93
N LEU A 656 -22.68 -7.76 9.92
CA LEU A 656 -24.04 -7.25 9.82
C LEU A 656 -24.16 -6.19 8.72
N LEU A 657 -23.25 -5.21 8.68
CA LEU A 657 -23.23 -4.21 7.60
C LEU A 657 -23.07 -4.85 6.22
N ASP A 658 -22.15 -5.81 6.06
CA ASP A 658 -21.94 -6.50 4.78
C ASP A 658 -23.16 -7.34 4.36
N VAL A 659 -23.86 -7.99 5.30
CA VAL A 659 -25.08 -8.77 5.01
C VAL A 659 -26.22 -7.82 4.62
N LEU A 660 -26.38 -6.71 5.35
CA LEU A 660 -27.37 -5.68 5.04
C LEU A 660 -27.09 -5.02 3.69
N ALA A 661 -25.84 -4.71 3.37
CA ALA A 661 -25.39 -4.22 2.06
C ALA A 661 -25.54 -5.27 0.95
N GLY A 662 -25.60 -6.55 1.31
CA GLY A 662 -25.58 -7.70 0.39
C GLY A 662 -24.23 -7.91 -0.30
N ARG A 663 -23.15 -7.51 0.40
CA ARG A 663 -21.75 -7.75 0.00
C ARG A 663 -21.27 -9.15 0.39
N LYS A 664 -21.89 -9.80 1.39
CA LYS A 664 -21.65 -11.23 1.68
C LYS A 664 -22.42 -12.11 0.69
N THR A 665 -21.71 -12.64 -0.29
CA THR A 665 -22.24 -13.62 -1.28
C THR A 665 -21.96 -15.07 -0.91
N GLY A 666 -20.98 -15.33 -0.03
CA GLY A 666 -20.72 -16.66 0.53
C GLY A 666 -21.41 -16.84 1.88
N GLY A 667 -22.04 -17.99 2.12
CA GLY A 667 -22.77 -18.30 3.35
C GLY A 667 -24.29 -18.25 3.19
N TYR A 668 -25.01 -18.67 4.24
CA TYR A 668 -26.47 -18.77 4.25
C TYR A 668 -27.04 -17.66 5.11
N ILE A 669 -27.87 -16.81 4.50
CA ILE A 669 -28.61 -15.74 5.17
C ILE A 669 -30.03 -16.23 5.41
N GLU A 670 -30.49 -16.21 6.65
CA GLU A 670 -31.87 -16.51 7.03
C GLU A 670 -32.45 -15.29 7.77
N GLY A 671 -33.77 -15.09 7.68
CA GLY A 671 -34.45 -13.91 8.24
C GLY A 671 -35.07 -13.02 7.17
N ASP A 672 -35.74 -11.95 7.59
CA ASP A 672 -36.44 -11.01 6.71
C ASP A 672 -35.72 -9.65 6.71
N ILE A 673 -35.42 -9.09 5.55
CA ILE A 673 -34.85 -7.75 5.38
C ILE A 673 -35.77 -6.96 4.47
N ARG A 674 -36.26 -5.80 4.93
CA ARG A 674 -37.14 -4.91 4.18
C ARG A 674 -36.63 -3.48 4.11
N ILE A 675 -36.83 -2.83 2.98
CA ILE A 675 -36.46 -1.43 2.70
C ILE A 675 -37.73 -0.66 2.37
N GLY A 676 -38.05 0.37 3.15
CA GLY A 676 -39.30 1.12 2.99
C GLY A 676 -40.57 0.26 3.10
N GLY A 677 -40.49 -0.89 3.80
CA GLY A 677 -41.58 -1.86 3.95
C GLY A 677 -41.60 -2.97 2.89
N TYR A 678 -40.84 -2.85 1.80
CA TYR A 678 -40.75 -3.85 0.73
C TYR A 678 -39.62 -4.85 0.96
N PRO A 679 -39.76 -6.13 0.56
CA PRO A 679 -38.69 -7.11 0.70
C PRO A 679 -37.43 -6.69 -0.07
N LYS A 680 -36.26 -6.93 0.51
CA LYS A 680 -34.98 -6.54 -0.09
C LYS A 680 -34.71 -7.32 -1.38
N VAL A 681 -34.66 -6.59 -2.50
CA VAL A 681 -34.15 -7.08 -3.79
C VAL A 681 -32.76 -6.49 -4.01
N GLN A 682 -31.75 -7.36 -4.12
CA GLN A 682 -30.35 -6.94 -4.13
C GLN A 682 -30.02 -5.99 -5.29
N GLU A 683 -30.51 -6.26 -6.50
CA GLU A 683 -30.21 -5.47 -7.70
C GLU A 683 -30.66 -4.01 -7.61
N THR A 684 -31.84 -3.79 -7.04
CA THR A 684 -32.40 -2.44 -6.84
C THR A 684 -31.76 -1.75 -5.65
N PHE A 685 -31.50 -2.49 -4.57
CA PHE A 685 -30.97 -1.94 -3.33
C PHE A 685 -29.56 -1.35 -3.49
N VAL A 686 -28.69 -2.02 -4.27
CA VAL A 686 -27.31 -1.53 -4.51
C VAL A 686 -27.29 -0.15 -5.16
N ARG A 687 -28.33 0.24 -5.92
CA ARG A 687 -28.40 1.57 -6.58
C ARG A 687 -28.76 2.71 -5.64
N ILE A 688 -29.40 2.40 -4.51
CA ILE A 688 -29.85 3.40 -3.52
C ILE A 688 -29.02 3.36 -2.23
N LEU A 689 -27.98 2.51 -2.20
CA LEU A 689 -27.06 2.29 -1.09
C LEU A 689 -25.69 2.91 -1.40
N GLY A 690 -25.19 3.78 -0.52
CA GLY A 690 -23.78 4.12 -0.43
C GLY A 690 -23.08 3.27 0.62
N TYR A 691 -21.89 2.75 0.32
CA TYR A 691 -21.12 1.94 1.26
C TYR A 691 -19.69 2.46 1.40
N CYS A 692 -19.33 2.98 2.57
CA CYS A 692 -17.97 3.41 2.86
C CYS A 692 -17.21 2.25 3.54
N GLU A 693 -16.16 1.75 2.89
CA GLU A 693 -15.29 0.71 3.46
C GLU A 693 -14.36 1.28 4.54
N GLN A 694 -13.86 0.40 5.41
CA GLN A 694 -12.90 0.77 6.46
C GLN A 694 -11.58 1.30 5.89
N VAL A 695 -11.14 0.81 4.73
CA VAL A 695 -9.90 1.25 4.05
C VAL A 695 -10.27 2.22 2.94
N ASP A 696 -9.63 3.39 2.96
CA ASP A 696 -9.85 4.43 1.95
C ASP A 696 -9.03 4.14 0.69
N ILE A 697 -9.70 3.69 -0.38
CA ILE A 697 -9.06 3.39 -1.66
C ILE A 697 -9.36 4.53 -2.63
N HIS A 698 -8.33 5.32 -2.95
CA HIS A 698 -8.41 6.41 -3.91
C HIS A 698 -7.19 6.42 -4.83
N SER A 699 -7.36 6.95 -6.02
CA SER A 699 -6.24 7.15 -6.95
C SER A 699 -5.34 8.28 -6.43
N PRO A 700 -4.05 8.04 -6.13
CA PRO A 700 -3.19 9.05 -5.54
C PRO A 700 -2.85 10.21 -6.49
N GLN A 701 -3.06 10.05 -7.80
CA GLN A 701 -2.74 11.05 -8.83
C GLN A 701 -3.89 12.00 -9.17
N LEU A 702 -5.10 11.75 -8.67
CA LEU A 702 -6.25 12.64 -8.90
C LEU A 702 -6.31 13.72 -7.82
N THR A 703 -6.92 14.86 -8.16
CA THR A 703 -7.34 15.84 -7.15
C THR A 703 -8.60 15.38 -6.41
N VAL A 704 -8.92 16.04 -5.30
CA VAL A 704 -10.16 15.83 -4.54
C VAL A 704 -11.39 16.04 -5.45
N GLU A 705 -11.42 17.14 -6.20
CA GLU A 705 -12.52 17.47 -7.11
C GLU A 705 -12.64 16.44 -8.25
N GLU A 706 -11.51 16.08 -8.88
CA GLU A 706 -11.48 15.09 -9.96
C GLU A 706 -11.99 13.72 -9.50
N SER A 707 -11.66 13.32 -8.27
CA SER A 707 -12.09 12.04 -7.69
C SER A 707 -13.61 11.98 -7.49
N VAL A 708 -14.21 13.07 -6.97
CA VAL A 708 -15.68 13.16 -6.78
C VAL A 708 -16.39 13.30 -8.12
N ALA A 709 -15.87 14.13 -9.03
CA ALA A 709 -16.42 14.32 -10.38
C ALA A 709 -16.39 13.02 -11.20
N TYR A 710 -15.31 12.24 -11.10
CA TYR A 710 -15.20 10.94 -11.77
C TYR A 710 -16.27 9.95 -11.26
N SER A 711 -16.50 9.90 -9.93
CA SER A 711 -17.58 9.07 -9.36
C SER A 711 -18.96 9.55 -9.85
N ALA A 712 -19.17 10.87 -9.91
CA ALA A 712 -20.40 11.47 -10.45
C ALA A 712 -20.65 11.04 -11.91
N TRP A 713 -19.61 11.02 -12.75
CA TRP A 713 -19.71 10.62 -14.16
C TRP A 713 -20.13 9.16 -14.35
N LEU A 714 -19.75 8.29 -13.41
CA LEU A 714 -20.05 6.86 -13.48
C LEU A 714 -21.41 6.49 -12.87
N ARG A 715 -21.87 7.24 -11.85
CA ARG A 715 -23.04 6.84 -11.04
C ARG A 715 -24.30 7.68 -11.31
N LEU A 716 -24.18 8.92 -11.79
CA LEU A 716 -25.35 9.74 -12.10
C LEU A 716 -26.00 9.39 -13.45
N PRO A 717 -27.33 9.55 -13.60
CA PRO A 717 -28.01 9.30 -14.87
C PRO A 717 -27.47 10.17 -16.02
N SER A 718 -27.43 9.63 -17.23
CA SER A 718 -26.96 10.34 -18.44
C SER A 718 -27.81 11.55 -18.83
N LYS A 719 -29.03 11.68 -18.28
CA LYS A 719 -29.92 12.84 -18.47
C LYS A 719 -29.45 14.11 -17.74
N VAL A 720 -28.55 13.98 -16.76
CA VAL A 720 -28.00 15.11 -16.00
C VAL A 720 -26.93 15.79 -16.85
N ASP A 721 -27.18 17.06 -17.17
CA ASP A 721 -26.28 17.96 -17.88
C ASP A 721 -24.97 18.19 -17.13
N LYS A 722 -23.95 18.62 -17.87
CA LYS A 722 -22.60 18.78 -17.33
C LYS A 722 -22.52 19.90 -16.27
N GLU A 723 -23.31 20.96 -16.44
CA GLU A 723 -23.34 22.11 -15.53
C GLU A 723 -23.97 21.72 -14.20
N THR A 724 -25.19 21.17 -14.21
CA THR A 724 -25.85 20.66 -12.99
C THR A 724 -25.01 19.59 -12.28
N ARG A 725 -24.28 18.76 -13.03
CA ARG A 725 -23.35 17.79 -12.43
C ARG A 725 -22.19 18.45 -11.69
N SER A 726 -21.62 19.50 -12.26
CA SER A 726 -20.55 20.27 -11.61
C SER A 726 -21.06 20.94 -10.34
N GLU A 727 -22.24 21.58 -10.41
CA GLU A 727 -22.89 22.19 -9.24
C GLU A 727 -23.17 21.16 -8.14
N PHE A 728 -23.59 19.95 -8.51
CA PHE A 728 -23.81 18.87 -7.55
C PHE A 728 -22.51 18.38 -6.90
N VAL A 729 -21.41 18.31 -7.65
CA VAL A 729 -20.08 17.99 -7.10
C VAL A 729 -19.63 19.07 -6.10
N ASP A 730 -19.80 20.34 -6.44
CA ASP A 730 -19.48 21.47 -5.56
C ASP A 730 -20.33 21.44 -4.28
N GLU A 731 -21.62 21.11 -4.37
CA GLU A 731 -22.51 20.96 -3.22
C GLU A 731 -22.07 19.81 -2.30
N VAL A 732 -21.66 18.67 -2.87
CA VAL A 732 -21.14 17.52 -2.13
C VAL A 732 -19.83 17.89 -1.41
N LEU A 733 -18.90 18.54 -2.10
CA LEU A 733 -17.64 18.99 -1.50
C LEU A 733 -17.88 19.97 -0.34
N LYS A 734 -18.86 20.88 -0.49
CA LYS A 734 -19.25 21.81 0.57
C LYS A 734 -19.92 21.11 1.76
N THR A 735 -20.80 20.13 1.50
CA THR A 735 -21.49 19.36 2.55
C THR A 735 -20.50 18.61 3.44
N VAL A 736 -19.42 18.11 2.83
CA VAL A 736 -18.36 17.35 3.49
C VAL A 736 -17.19 18.25 3.95
N GLU A 737 -17.28 19.57 3.76
CA GLU A 737 -16.27 20.57 4.17
C GLU A 737 -14.88 20.37 3.51
N LEU A 738 -14.84 19.99 2.23
CA LEU A 738 -13.61 19.77 1.43
C LEU A 738 -13.39 20.83 0.34
N ASP A 739 -14.18 21.90 0.32
CA ASP A 739 -14.12 22.96 -0.69
C ASP A 739 -12.76 23.69 -0.72
N GLU A 740 -12.17 23.96 0.46
CA GLU A 740 -10.87 24.63 0.56
C GLU A 740 -9.70 23.82 -0.04
N ILE A 741 -9.85 22.50 -0.18
CA ILE A 741 -8.79 21.58 -0.63
C ILE A 741 -9.14 20.82 -1.92
N LYS A 742 -10.11 21.33 -2.69
CA LYS A 742 -10.63 20.66 -3.89
C LYS A 742 -9.57 20.39 -4.97
N ASP A 743 -8.57 21.28 -5.07
CA ASP A 743 -7.45 21.18 -6.04
C ASP A 743 -6.26 20.38 -5.49
N ALA A 744 -6.29 19.94 -4.23
CA ALA A 744 -5.21 19.18 -3.63
C ALA A 744 -5.17 17.75 -4.19
N LEU A 745 -3.97 17.24 -4.46
CA LEU A 745 -3.77 15.84 -4.83
C LEU A 745 -4.09 14.92 -3.65
N VAL A 746 -4.76 13.81 -3.94
CA VAL A 746 -5.10 12.80 -2.93
C VAL A 746 -3.84 12.21 -2.28
N GLY A 747 -2.82 11.90 -3.08
CA GLY A 747 -1.52 11.37 -2.61
C GLY A 747 -1.59 9.98 -1.97
N ARG A 748 -0.42 9.43 -1.61
CA ARG A 748 -0.29 8.10 -1.01
C ARG A 748 -0.49 8.16 0.50
N PRO A 749 -1.25 7.22 1.11
CA PRO A 749 -1.49 7.21 2.56
C PRO A 749 -0.19 7.26 3.36
N GLY A 750 -0.06 8.25 4.25
CA GLY A 750 1.06 8.35 5.19
C GLY A 750 2.36 8.93 4.63
N MET A 751 2.40 9.31 3.35
CA MET A 751 3.58 9.91 2.71
C MET A 751 3.32 11.34 2.25
N ASP A 752 2.29 11.54 1.42
CA ASP A 752 2.00 12.78 0.73
C ASP A 752 0.49 12.94 0.43
N GLY A 753 0.07 14.18 0.13
CA GLY A 753 -1.33 14.52 -0.18
C GLY A 753 -2.20 14.74 1.05
N LEU A 754 -3.40 14.17 1.06
CA LEU A 754 -4.43 14.42 2.08
C LEU A 754 -4.12 13.78 3.42
N SER A 755 -4.50 14.48 4.50
CA SER A 755 -4.53 13.91 5.85
C SER A 755 -5.50 12.72 5.92
N LEU A 756 -5.36 11.84 6.92
CA LEU A 756 -6.26 10.69 7.09
C LEU A 756 -7.72 11.14 7.26
N GLU A 757 -7.91 12.24 7.99
CA GLU A 757 -9.21 12.87 8.24
C GLU A 757 -9.84 13.41 6.95
N GLN A 758 -9.08 14.12 6.13
CA GLN A 758 -9.51 14.61 4.81
C GLN A 758 -9.80 13.47 3.84
N ARG A 759 -9.01 12.40 3.89
CA ARG A 759 -9.18 11.21 3.05
C ARG A 759 -10.45 10.44 3.42
N LYS A 760 -10.77 10.30 4.71
CA LYS A 760 -12.03 9.71 5.18
C LYS A 760 -13.24 10.49 4.67
N ARG A 761 -13.17 11.82 4.75
CA ARG A 761 -14.16 12.73 4.18
C ARG A 761 -14.29 12.57 2.66
N LEU A 762 -13.19 12.43 1.93
CA LEU A 762 -13.21 12.16 0.49
C LEU A 762 -13.93 10.83 0.17
N THR A 763 -13.69 9.77 0.94
CA THR A 763 -14.43 8.50 0.80
C THR A 763 -15.93 8.70 0.95
N VAL A 764 -16.36 9.48 1.94
CA VAL A 764 -17.78 9.83 2.14
C VAL A 764 -18.32 10.64 0.95
N ALA A 765 -17.57 11.62 0.44
CA ALA A 765 -17.98 12.44 -0.70
C ALA A 765 -18.15 11.62 -2.00
N VAL A 766 -17.21 10.71 -2.28
CA VAL A 766 -17.24 9.81 -3.45
C VAL A 766 -18.47 8.90 -3.45
N GLU A 767 -18.94 8.48 -2.27
CA GLU A 767 -20.17 7.70 -2.14
C GLU A 767 -21.44 8.58 -2.18
N LEU A 768 -21.39 9.76 -1.55
CA LEU A 768 -22.52 10.69 -1.48
C LEU A 768 -22.94 11.23 -2.86
N VAL A 769 -22.00 11.37 -3.80
CA VAL A 769 -22.28 11.89 -5.15
C VAL A 769 -23.19 10.99 -5.99
N SER A 770 -23.44 9.76 -5.54
CA SER A 770 -24.46 8.89 -6.16
C SER A 770 -25.89 9.20 -5.72
N ASN A 771 -26.08 10.19 -4.84
CA ASN A 771 -27.33 10.53 -4.17
C ASN A 771 -28.04 9.33 -3.50
N PRO A 772 -27.35 8.54 -2.65
CA PRO A 772 -27.95 7.38 -2.01
C PRO A 772 -28.98 7.77 -0.95
N SER A 773 -30.02 6.94 -0.78
CA SER A 773 -31.02 7.07 0.30
C SER A 773 -30.57 6.42 1.61
N VAL A 774 -29.73 5.39 1.52
CA VAL A 774 -29.16 4.66 2.67
C VAL A 774 -27.64 4.69 2.55
N ILE A 775 -26.94 5.09 3.61
CA ILE A 775 -25.48 5.09 3.66
C ILE A 775 -25.03 4.24 4.84
N LEU A 776 -24.19 3.24 4.54
CA LEU A 776 -23.55 2.38 5.54
C LEU A 776 -22.06 2.68 5.56
N MET A 777 -21.50 3.00 6.73
CA MET A 777 -20.08 3.30 6.89
C MET A 777 -19.42 2.34 7.86
N ASP A 778 -18.39 1.63 7.41
CA ASP A 778 -17.63 0.74 8.29
C ASP A 778 -16.45 1.49 8.94
N GLU A 779 -16.57 1.73 10.24
CA GLU A 779 -15.55 2.37 11.10
C GLU A 779 -14.94 3.67 10.54
N PRO A 780 -15.75 4.72 10.25
CA PRO A 780 -15.28 5.96 9.64
C PRO A 780 -14.31 6.77 10.53
N THR A 781 -14.21 6.45 11.83
CA THR A 781 -13.33 7.13 12.79
C THR A 781 -12.02 6.39 13.07
N THR A 782 -11.72 5.28 12.38
CA THR A 782 -10.49 4.51 12.63
C THR A 782 -9.23 5.30 12.31
N GLY A 783 -8.28 5.29 13.25
CA GLY A 783 -6.98 5.93 13.08
C GLY A 783 -7.01 7.45 13.25
N LEU A 784 -8.14 8.02 13.65
CA LEU A 784 -8.30 9.45 13.95
C LEU A 784 -8.27 9.70 15.47
N ASP A 785 -7.80 10.88 15.89
CA ASP A 785 -8.01 11.39 17.24
C ASP A 785 -9.45 11.88 17.42
N ALA A 786 -9.90 12.15 18.66
CA ALA A 786 -11.28 12.58 18.92
C ALA A 786 -11.68 13.79 18.10
N ARG A 787 -10.77 14.75 17.87
CA ARG A 787 -11.11 15.95 17.12
C ARG A 787 -11.30 15.62 15.64
N SER A 788 -10.32 14.98 15.01
CA SER A 788 -10.45 14.58 13.61
C SER A 788 -11.64 13.66 13.39
N ALA A 789 -11.91 12.74 14.32
CA ALA A 789 -13.11 11.91 14.31
C ALA A 789 -14.39 12.75 14.42
N ALA A 790 -14.43 13.77 15.29
CA ALA A 790 -15.56 14.67 15.43
C ALA A 790 -15.82 15.49 14.16
N ILE A 791 -14.78 15.91 13.43
CA ILE A 791 -14.94 16.61 12.15
C ILE A 791 -15.59 15.69 11.11
N VAL A 792 -15.10 14.44 10.99
CA VAL A 792 -15.71 13.45 10.10
C VAL A 792 -17.16 13.17 10.49
N ILE A 793 -17.45 12.91 11.77
CA ILE A 793 -18.81 12.60 12.23
C ILE A 793 -19.74 13.82 12.11
N ARG A 794 -19.24 15.04 12.27
CA ARG A 794 -20.01 16.26 11.97
C ARG A 794 -20.41 16.32 10.49
N ALA A 795 -19.49 16.04 9.57
CA ALA A 795 -19.83 15.98 8.15
C ALA A 795 -20.87 14.88 7.88
N VAL A 796 -20.74 13.70 8.53
CA VAL A 796 -21.72 12.62 8.44
C VAL A 796 -23.08 13.02 9.04
N LYS A 797 -23.09 13.81 10.11
CA LYS A 797 -24.31 14.37 10.71
C LYS A 797 -25.01 15.31 9.74
N ASN A 798 -24.28 16.23 9.11
CA ASN A 798 -24.81 17.12 8.07
C ASN A 798 -25.47 16.31 6.94
N ILE A 799 -24.89 15.16 6.56
CA ILE A 799 -25.47 14.24 5.57
C ILE A 799 -26.77 13.61 6.10
N SER A 800 -26.82 13.17 7.36
CA SER A 800 -28.06 12.60 7.93
C SER A 800 -29.20 13.61 7.99
N GLU A 801 -28.92 14.88 8.28
CA GLU A 801 -29.91 15.96 8.37
C GLU A 801 -30.61 16.26 7.03
N THR A 802 -30.02 15.84 5.91
CA THR A 802 -30.69 15.89 4.59
C THR A 802 -31.83 14.87 4.42
N GLY A 803 -32.10 14.03 5.43
CA GLY A 803 -33.17 13.03 5.43
C GLY A 803 -32.73 11.60 5.04
N ARG A 804 -31.43 11.37 4.86
CA ARG A 804 -30.87 10.05 4.51
C ARG A 804 -30.79 9.14 5.73
N THR A 805 -30.88 7.83 5.51
CA THR A 805 -30.64 6.82 6.56
C THR A 805 -29.14 6.56 6.65
N VAL A 806 -28.49 6.97 7.73
CA VAL A 806 -27.04 6.83 7.88
C VAL A 806 -26.72 5.93 9.07
N VAL A 807 -25.94 4.86 8.82
CA VAL A 807 -25.50 3.91 9.83
C VAL A 807 -23.99 3.80 9.78
N CYS A 808 -23.31 3.92 10.91
CA CYS A 808 -21.88 3.66 10.98
C CYS A 808 -21.50 2.73 12.12
N THR A 809 -20.51 1.87 11.91
CA THR A 809 -19.89 1.10 13.01
C THR A 809 -18.85 1.95 13.71
N ILE A 810 -18.80 1.91 15.04
CA ILE A 810 -17.78 2.62 15.82
C ILE A 810 -17.26 1.71 16.93
N HIS A 811 -15.94 1.70 17.11
CA HIS A 811 -15.27 0.85 18.09
C HIS A 811 -15.22 1.49 19.48
N GLN A 812 -14.95 2.80 19.56
CA GLN A 812 -14.96 3.55 20.80
C GLN A 812 -14.97 5.07 20.54
N PRO A 813 -16.14 5.73 20.55
CA PRO A 813 -16.19 7.17 20.34
C PRO A 813 -15.76 7.93 21.60
N SER A 814 -15.21 9.12 21.42
CA SER A 814 -15.13 10.13 22.49
C SER A 814 -16.53 10.59 22.88
N THR A 815 -16.68 11.25 24.03
CA THR A 815 -17.96 11.80 24.48
C THR A 815 -18.60 12.70 23.42
N ASP A 816 -17.81 13.62 22.85
CA ASP A 816 -18.29 14.56 21.83
C ASP A 816 -18.75 13.86 20.54
N VAL A 817 -18.06 12.79 20.13
CA VAL A 817 -18.47 11.97 18.98
C VAL A 817 -19.70 11.14 19.32
N PHE A 818 -19.79 10.62 20.54
CA PHE A 818 -20.94 9.85 21.02
C PHE A 818 -22.21 10.70 21.06
N GLU A 819 -22.12 11.95 21.53
CA GLU A 819 -23.23 12.90 21.58
C GLU A 819 -23.75 13.33 20.20
N ALA A 820 -22.97 13.16 19.13
CA ALA A 820 -23.42 13.46 17.77
C ALA A 820 -24.39 12.41 17.21
N PHE A 821 -24.40 11.19 17.77
CA PHE A 821 -25.31 10.11 17.35
C PHE A 821 -26.72 10.33 17.91
N ASP A 822 -27.72 9.95 17.13
CA ASP A 822 -29.12 9.98 17.57
C ASP A 822 -29.55 8.65 18.21
N GLU A 823 -29.06 7.53 17.65
CA GLU A 823 -29.36 6.16 18.11
C GLU A 823 -28.08 5.31 18.18
N VAL A 824 -27.99 4.42 19.18
CA VAL A 824 -26.86 3.48 19.33
C VAL A 824 -27.36 2.04 19.49
N TYR A 825 -26.81 1.12 18.71
CA TYR A 825 -27.14 -0.30 18.69
C TYR A 825 -25.98 -1.13 19.28
N ASN A 826 -26.26 -1.99 20.26
CA ASN A 826 -25.27 -2.91 20.85
C ASN A 826 -25.54 -4.36 20.41
N GLY A 827 -24.54 -5.02 19.82
CA GLY A 827 -24.69 -6.21 18.96
C GLY A 827 -25.23 -7.53 19.54
N THR A 828 -25.86 -7.55 20.73
CA THR A 828 -26.43 -8.78 21.31
C THR A 828 -27.80 -8.64 21.96
N SER A 829 -28.27 -7.44 22.30
CA SER A 829 -29.60 -7.21 22.90
C SER A 829 -29.99 -5.73 22.80
N TYR A 830 -31.25 -5.47 22.43
CA TYR A 830 -31.81 -4.12 22.25
C TYR A 830 -31.76 -3.30 23.54
N TYR A 831 -31.19 -2.10 23.46
CA TYR A 831 -31.64 -0.96 24.26
C TYR A 831 -32.10 0.10 23.27
N TYR A 832 -33.38 0.45 23.33
CA TYR A 832 -33.99 1.54 22.57
C TYR A 832 -34.25 2.65 23.58
N GLU A 833 -33.35 3.60 23.74
CA GLU A 833 -33.57 4.76 24.62
C GLU A 833 -33.01 6.05 24.01
N GLU A 834 -33.81 7.14 24.09
CA GLU A 834 -33.36 8.51 23.85
C GLU A 834 -32.22 8.85 24.82
N ILE A 835 -31.17 9.52 24.33
CA ILE A 835 -29.88 9.79 25.00
C ILE A 835 -30.01 10.61 26.33
N GLY A 836 -31.23 10.97 26.73
CA GLY A 836 -31.53 11.64 28.00
C GLY A 836 -31.36 10.79 29.28
N LYS A 837 -31.24 9.46 29.20
CA LYS A 837 -30.99 8.59 30.37
C LYS A 837 -30.14 7.37 29.96
N ILE A 838 -28.97 7.20 30.57
CA ILE A 838 -28.49 5.98 31.25
C ILE A 838 -26.96 5.97 31.39
N MET A 839 -26.58 5.53 32.58
CA MET A 839 -25.26 5.29 33.13
C MET A 839 -25.07 3.76 33.28
N LEU A 840 -23.83 3.28 33.09
CA LEU A 840 -23.30 1.96 33.49
C LEU A 840 -23.93 0.69 32.87
N LEU A 841 -23.11 -0.05 32.08
CA LEU A 841 -22.90 -1.50 32.24
C LEU A 841 -21.80 -2.02 31.28
N GLN A 842 -20.58 -2.13 31.80
CA GLN A 842 -19.49 -2.96 31.25
C GLN A 842 -19.64 -4.40 31.74
N LYS A 843 -19.77 -5.35 30.80
CA LYS A 843 -19.13 -6.69 30.78
C LYS A 843 -19.87 -7.58 29.79
N TYR A 844 -19.17 -8.13 28.79
CA TYR A 844 -19.09 -9.57 28.50
C TYR A 844 -18.14 -9.78 27.31
N THR A 845 -17.18 -10.68 27.49
CA THR A 845 -16.11 -11.01 26.53
C THR A 845 -16.56 -12.21 25.68
N PHE A 846 -16.51 -12.10 24.36
CA PHE A 846 -16.52 -13.26 23.45
C PHE A 846 -15.46 -13.09 22.36
N LYS A 847 -14.58 -14.09 22.24
CA LYS A 847 -13.56 -14.26 21.19
C LYS A 847 -14.25 -14.80 19.94
N PHE A 848 -14.06 -14.20 18.76
CA PHE A 848 -13.95 -14.93 17.49
C PHE A 848 -13.25 -14.08 16.41
N LYS A 849 -12.55 -14.77 15.51
CA LYS A 849 -11.54 -14.27 14.58
C LYS A 849 -11.86 -14.82 13.18
N LEU A 850 -12.33 -14.01 12.23
CA LEU A 850 -12.63 -14.45 10.85
C LEU A 850 -12.35 -13.38 9.78
N LYS A 851 -11.93 -13.90 8.61
CA LYS A 851 -11.33 -13.29 7.40
C LYS A 851 -12.24 -12.31 6.63
N THR A 852 -11.64 -11.27 6.04
CA THR A 852 -12.21 -10.46 4.96
C THR A 852 -11.38 -10.56 3.66
N PRO A 853 -12.00 -10.39 2.47
CA PRO A 853 -11.35 -10.53 1.17
C PRO A 853 -10.85 -9.20 0.56
N TYR A 854 -9.97 -9.40 -0.43
CA TYR A 854 -8.98 -8.54 -1.10
C TYR A 854 -9.49 -7.54 -2.13
N THR A 855 -8.77 -6.42 -2.29
CA THR A 855 -8.10 -5.97 -3.54
C THR A 855 -7.17 -4.76 -3.28
N GLY A 856 -5.92 -4.76 -3.79
CA GLY A 856 -5.18 -3.52 -4.09
C GLY A 856 -3.69 -3.43 -3.71
N TRP A 857 -2.83 -3.80 -4.68
CA TRP A 857 -1.44 -3.40 -5.00
C TRP A 857 -0.42 -2.96 -3.92
N SER A 858 0.72 -3.66 -3.92
CA SER A 858 1.95 -3.35 -3.20
C SER A 858 3.00 -2.72 -4.13
N ASP A 859 3.45 -1.52 -3.79
CA ASP A 859 4.60 -0.80 -4.35
C ASP A 859 5.63 -0.64 -3.21
N THR A 860 6.05 -1.78 -2.63
CA THR A 860 6.66 -1.84 -1.29
C THR A 860 8.14 -2.22 -1.30
N ASP A 861 8.90 -1.92 -2.34
CA ASP A 861 10.35 -2.23 -2.34
C ASP A 861 11.21 -1.09 -1.76
N HIS A 862 10.64 0.10 -1.52
CA HIS A 862 11.43 1.27 -1.10
C HIS A 862 11.47 1.59 0.40
N ASN A 863 10.66 0.95 1.24
CA ASN A 863 10.53 1.35 2.66
C ASN A 863 10.63 0.21 3.67
N PHE A 864 11.02 -0.99 3.23
CA PHE A 864 11.29 -2.09 4.13
C PHE A 864 12.50 -1.78 5.00
N LEU A 865 12.36 -1.99 6.32
CA LEU A 865 13.38 -1.97 7.39
C LEU A 865 13.19 -0.86 8.43
N SER A 866 12.29 -1.11 9.38
CA SER A 866 12.32 -0.49 10.71
C SER A 866 13.48 -1.02 11.58
N ILE A 867 14.05 -2.19 11.24
CA ILE A 867 15.10 -2.87 12.03
C ILE A 867 16.53 -2.54 11.56
N GLU A 868 16.72 -2.09 10.31
CA GLU A 868 18.06 -1.76 9.74
C GLU A 868 18.25 -0.27 9.39
N LYS A 869 17.36 0.61 9.86
CA LYS A 869 17.50 2.06 9.63
C LYS A 869 18.62 2.72 10.46
N SER A 870 19.55 1.95 11.04
CA SER A 870 20.59 2.50 11.88
C SER A 870 21.84 2.99 11.16
N THR A 871 22.16 2.59 9.92
CA THR A 871 23.17 3.33 9.12
C THR A 871 23.05 3.10 7.61
N LEU A 872 23.41 4.13 6.83
CA LEU A 872 23.56 4.06 5.37
C LEU A 872 24.46 2.88 4.92
N GLU A 873 25.39 2.45 5.77
CA GLU A 873 26.29 1.29 5.59
C GLU A 873 25.59 -0.08 5.69
N GLU A 874 24.64 -0.27 6.61
CA GLU A 874 23.86 -1.51 6.73
C GLU A 874 22.92 -1.68 5.53
N LEU A 875 22.30 -0.59 5.06
CA LEU A 875 21.49 -0.56 3.84
C LEU A 875 22.31 -0.88 2.60
N THR A 876 23.49 -0.27 2.44
CA THR A 876 24.39 -0.58 1.31
C THR A 876 24.88 -2.03 1.35
N PHE A 877 25.13 -2.57 2.54
CA PHE A 877 25.49 -3.97 2.72
C PHE A 877 24.35 -4.92 2.34
N LEU A 878 23.10 -4.62 2.70
CA LEU A 878 21.94 -5.41 2.30
C LEU A 878 21.73 -5.41 0.79
N HIS A 879 21.86 -4.25 0.14
CA HIS A 879 21.80 -4.15 -1.32
C HIS A 879 22.95 -4.93 -1.99
N PHE A 880 24.14 -4.90 -1.40
CA PHE A 880 25.27 -5.73 -1.86
C PHE A 880 24.97 -7.23 -1.71
N LEU A 881 24.32 -7.63 -0.63
CA LEU A 881 23.94 -9.02 -0.38
C LEU A 881 22.87 -9.50 -1.36
N GLN A 882 21.88 -8.66 -1.63
CA GLN A 882 20.86 -8.91 -2.65
C GLN A 882 21.49 -9.05 -4.03
N ALA A 883 22.47 -8.20 -4.38
CA ALA A 883 23.26 -8.36 -5.60
C ALA A 883 24.06 -9.67 -5.61
N ALA A 884 24.67 -10.05 -4.48
CA ALA A 884 25.49 -11.26 -4.35
C ALA A 884 24.67 -12.56 -4.46
N ILE A 885 23.41 -12.56 -4.02
CA ILE A 885 22.52 -13.73 -4.08
C ILE A 885 22.05 -14.01 -5.52
N GLU A 886 22.00 -12.99 -6.38
CA GLU A 886 21.70 -13.19 -7.80
C GLU A 886 22.86 -13.86 -8.55
N ILE A 887 24.10 -13.79 -8.06
CA ILE A 887 25.30 -14.32 -8.72
C ILE A 887 25.19 -15.83 -9.03
N PRO A 888 24.89 -16.74 -8.07
CA PRO A 888 24.79 -18.17 -8.37
C PRO A 888 23.70 -18.49 -9.39
N TYR A 889 22.60 -17.73 -9.38
CA TYR A 889 21.49 -17.93 -10.30
C TYR A 889 21.85 -17.46 -11.72
N VAL A 890 22.41 -16.26 -11.84
CA VAL A 890 22.92 -15.71 -13.11
C VAL A 890 24.04 -16.59 -13.67
N PHE A 891 24.87 -17.19 -12.82
CA PHE A 891 25.91 -18.15 -13.22
C PHE A 891 25.32 -19.39 -13.90
N ILE A 892 24.31 -20.01 -13.30
CA ILE A 892 23.61 -21.18 -13.89
C ILE A 892 22.92 -20.78 -15.19
N GLN A 893 22.27 -19.61 -15.22
CA GLN A 893 21.63 -19.07 -16.42
C GLN A 893 22.61 -18.83 -17.57
N ALA A 894 23.72 -18.16 -17.30
CA ALA A 894 24.77 -17.90 -18.28
C ALA A 894 25.40 -19.21 -18.78
N LEU A 895 25.55 -20.21 -17.90
CA LEU A 895 26.13 -21.50 -18.27
C LEU A 895 25.21 -22.25 -19.23
N LEU A 896 23.91 -22.29 -18.94
CA LEU A 896 22.89 -22.83 -19.84
C LEU A 896 22.88 -22.09 -21.18
N TYR A 897 22.88 -20.75 -21.16
CA TYR A 897 22.89 -19.94 -22.38
C TYR A 897 24.12 -20.21 -23.24
N THR A 898 25.31 -20.27 -22.62
CA THR A 898 26.57 -20.52 -23.31
C THR A 898 26.67 -21.94 -23.86
N LEU A 899 26.19 -22.95 -23.12
CA LEU A 899 26.12 -24.33 -23.61
C LEU A 899 25.26 -24.46 -24.87
N ILE A 900 24.21 -23.65 -24.98
CA ILE A 900 23.32 -23.62 -26.15
C ILE A 900 23.95 -22.82 -27.29
N THR A 901 24.48 -21.62 -27.02
CA THR A 901 24.88 -20.66 -28.08
C THR A 901 26.30 -20.84 -28.60
N TYR A 902 27.24 -21.32 -27.78
CA TYR A 902 28.63 -21.48 -28.21
C TYR A 902 28.82 -22.50 -29.35
N PRO A 903 28.18 -23.69 -29.32
CA PRO A 903 28.22 -24.63 -30.44
C PRO A 903 27.63 -24.05 -31.73
N THR A 904 26.61 -23.19 -31.59
CA THR A 904 25.73 -22.78 -32.69
C THR A 904 26.25 -21.56 -33.44
N VAL A 905 27.05 -20.72 -32.78
CA VAL A 905 27.79 -19.63 -33.42
C VAL A 905 28.98 -20.15 -34.24
N GLY A 906 29.33 -21.44 -34.11
CA GLY A 906 30.41 -22.08 -34.88
C GLY A 906 31.82 -21.68 -34.42
N TYR A 907 31.98 -21.27 -33.15
CA TYR A 907 33.29 -20.96 -32.60
C TYR A 907 34.18 -22.21 -32.49
N TYR A 908 35.48 -22.02 -32.67
CA TYR A 908 36.46 -23.10 -32.56
C TYR A 908 36.51 -23.65 -31.13
N TRP A 909 36.22 -24.93 -30.96
CA TRP A 909 36.14 -25.63 -29.68
C TRP A 909 37.48 -25.69 -28.95
N THR A 910 37.78 -24.66 -28.16
CA THR A 910 38.87 -24.67 -27.18
C THR A 910 38.35 -24.22 -25.83
N ALA A 911 38.78 -24.90 -24.76
CA ALA A 911 38.34 -24.63 -23.39
C ALA A 911 38.51 -23.15 -23.00
N TYR A 912 39.63 -22.53 -23.40
CA TYR A 912 39.88 -21.10 -23.19
C TYR A 912 38.85 -20.19 -23.86
N LYS A 913 38.47 -20.45 -25.12
CA LYS A 913 37.49 -19.61 -25.84
C LYS A 913 36.07 -19.80 -25.32
N PHE A 914 35.72 -21.02 -24.91
CA PHE A 914 34.45 -21.31 -24.26
C PHE A 914 34.32 -20.56 -22.92
N LEU A 915 35.38 -20.60 -22.10
CA LEU A 915 35.42 -19.90 -20.81
C LEU A 915 35.34 -18.38 -20.98
N TRP A 916 36.02 -17.79 -21.97
CA TRP A 916 35.89 -16.37 -22.26
C TRP A 916 34.50 -15.97 -22.74
N PHE A 917 33.89 -16.77 -23.62
CA PHE A 917 32.53 -16.52 -24.07
C PHE A 917 31.50 -16.63 -22.93
N PHE A 918 31.62 -17.66 -22.08
CA PHE A 918 30.85 -17.80 -20.86
C PHE A 918 31.02 -16.58 -19.94
N TYR A 919 32.27 -16.16 -19.69
CA TYR A 919 32.59 -15.01 -18.86
C TYR A 919 31.98 -13.71 -19.40
N THR A 920 32.03 -13.48 -20.71
CA THR A 920 31.42 -12.30 -21.35
C THR A 920 29.90 -12.30 -21.22
N ILE A 921 29.25 -13.44 -21.46
CA ILE A 921 27.79 -13.59 -21.30
C ILE A 921 27.39 -13.40 -19.83
N PHE A 922 28.09 -14.06 -18.91
CA PHE A 922 27.86 -13.96 -17.47
C PHE A 922 27.97 -12.50 -16.99
N CYS A 923 29.06 -11.79 -17.35
CA CYS A 923 29.23 -10.39 -17.01
C CYS A 923 28.16 -9.49 -17.63
N SER A 924 27.72 -9.79 -18.87
CA SER A 924 26.69 -9.00 -19.56
C SER A 924 25.31 -9.16 -18.89
N VAL A 925 24.88 -10.39 -18.62
CA VAL A 925 23.61 -10.66 -17.92
C VAL A 925 23.64 -10.07 -16.52
N LEU A 926 24.76 -10.20 -15.80
CA LEU A 926 24.93 -9.60 -14.48
C LEU A 926 24.84 -8.07 -14.53
N SER A 927 25.43 -7.44 -15.55
CA SER A 927 25.34 -5.98 -15.75
C SER A 927 23.90 -5.51 -15.98
N TYR A 928 23.11 -6.25 -16.77
CA TYR A 928 21.70 -5.91 -17.00
C TYR A 928 20.85 -6.03 -15.73
N VAL A 929 21.08 -7.07 -14.92
CA VAL A 929 20.40 -7.25 -13.63
C VAL A 929 20.72 -6.09 -12.68
N TYR A 930 21.99 -5.71 -12.57
CA TYR A 930 22.42 -4.63 -11.69
C TYR A 930 21.97 -3.24 -12.15
N VAL A 931 21.97 -2.98 -13.47
CA VAL A 931 21.40 -1.74 -14.03
C VAL A 931 19.90 -1.65 -13.74
N GLY A 932 19.16 -2.76 -13.85
CA GLY A 932 17.76 -2.84 -13.48
C GLY A 932 17.53 -2.46 -12.01
N LEU A 933 18.29 -3.08 -11.10
CA LEU A 933 18.24 -2.77 -9.66
C LEU A 933 18.60 -1.30 -9.37
N LEU A 934 19.59 -0.76 -10.06
CA LEU A 934 19.99 0.65 -9.92
C LEU A 934 18.86 1.60 -10.30
N PHE A 935 18.21 1.41 -11.46
CA PHE A 935 17.11 2.30 -11.87
C PHE A 935 15.88 2.18 -10.97
N VAL A 936 15.57 0.99 -10.47
CA VAL A 936 14.54 0.83 -9.44
C VAL A 936 14.93 1.64 -8.19
N SER A 937 16.18 1.54 -7.72
CA SER A 937 16.64 2.28 -6.53
C SER A 937 16.61 3.82 -6.68
N VAL A 938 16.82 4.34 -7.89
CA VAL A 938 16.94 5.79 -8.16
C VAL A 938 15.59 6.43 -8.46
N THR A 939 14.60 5.65 -8.92
CA THR A 939 13.29 6.19 -9.29
C THR A 939 12.25 5.96 -8.21
N PRO A 940 11.31 6.90 -8.01
CA PRO A 940 10.25 6.74 -7.01
C PRO A 940 9.15 5.75 -7.43
N ASN A 941 9.20 5.22 -8.67
CA ASN A 941 8.18 4.36 -9.25
C ASN A 941 8.80 3.34 -10.21
N VAL A 942 8.47 2.06 -10.00
CA VAL A 942 8.94 0.92 -10.80
C VAL A 942 8.58 1.05 -12.29
N GLN A 943 7.44 1.68 -12.61
CA GLN A 943 7.05 1.93 -14.01
C GLN A 943 8.03 2.88 -14.70
N VAL A 944 8.44 3.95 -14.02
CA VAL A 944 9.45 4.90 -14.54
C VAL A 944 10.81 4.20 -14.65
N ALA A 945 11.18 3.39 -13.65
CA ALA A 945 12.38 2.55 -13.70
C ALA A 945 12.39 1.68 -14.97
N SER A 946 11.28 0.99 -15.26
CA SER A 946 11.17 0.08 -16.40
C SER A 946 11.34 0.79 -17.75
N ILE A 947 10.80 2.01 -17.88
CA ILE A 947 10.94 2.84 -19.09
C ILE A 947 12.40 3.27 -19.26
N LEU A 948 13.06 3.72 -18.20
CA LEU A 948 14.46 4.14 -18.23
C LEU A 948 15.41 2.96 -18.50
N VAL A 949 15.17 1.80 -17.89
CA VAL A 949 15.92 0.56 -18.15
C VAL A 949 15.76 0.14 -19.60
N SER A 950 14.53 0.17 -20.14
CA SER A 950 14.30 -0.15 -21.55
C SER A 950 15.05 0.79 -22.49
N PHE A 951 15.03 2.09 -22.22
CA PHE A 951 15.78 3.08 -22.99
C PHE A 951 17.31 2.85 -22.88
N PHE A 952 17.82 2.66 -21.67
CA PHE A 952 19.24 2.43 -21.41
C PHE A 952 19.75 1.15 -22.09
N ASN A 953 19.02 0.04 -21.95
CA ASN A 953 19.37 -1.23 -22.58
C ASN A 953 19.38 -1.11 -24.11
N THR A 954 18.42 -0.35 -24.68
CA THR A 954 18.36 -0.08 -26.13
C THR A 954 19.52 0.78 -26.59
N MET A 955 19.90 1.82 -25.83
CA MET A 955 21.06 2.67 -26.14
C MET A 955 22.37 1.90 -26.01
N GLN A 956 22.53 1.09 -24.95
CA GLN A 956 23.69 0.24 -24.77
C GLN A 956 23.82 -0.76 -25.93
N ALA A 957 22.72 -1.34 -26.39
CA ALA A 957 22.71 -2.18 -27.59
C ALA A 957 23.09 -1.42 -28.87
N LEU A 958 22.55 -0.20 -29.07
CA LEU A 958 22.85 0.64 -30.23
C LEU A 958 24.34 1.00 -30.32
N PHE A 959 24.96 1.38 -29.19
CA PHE A 959 26.37 1.77 -29.12
C PHE A 959 27.34 0.60 -28.94
N SER A 960 26.85 -0.63 -28.73
CA SER A 960 27.69 -1.85 -28.64
C SER A 960 28.31 -2.29 -29.97
N GLY A 961 27.98 -1.61 -31.08
CA GLY A 961 28.55 -1.88 -32.42
C GLY A 961 27.88 -3.02 -33.19
N PHE A 962 26.83 -3.65 -32.64
CA PHE A 962 26.07 -4.70 -33.33
C PHE A 962 25.15 -4.17 -34.45
N ILE A 963 24.67 -2.92 -34.34
CA ILE A 963 23.69 -2.32 -35.27
C ILE A 963 24.33 -1.28 -36.19
N LEU A 964 25.30 -0.52 -35.67
CA LEU A 964 26.09 0.43 -36.45
C LEU A 964 27.43 -0.21 -36.81
N PRO A 965 27.64 -0.65 -38.07
CA PRO A 965 28.96 -1.07 -38.49
C PRO A 965 29.93 0.10 -38.37
N ALA A 966 31.16 -0.18 -37.91
CA ALA A 966 32.23 0.82 -37.91
C ALA A 966 32.33 1.44 -39.32
N PRO A 967 32.50 2.77 -39.44
CA PRO A 967 32.64 3.40 -40.75
C PRO A 967 33.83 2.76 -41.47
N VAL A 968 33.56 2.02 -42.53
CA VAL A 968 34.59 1.42 -43.37
C VAL A 968 35.27 2.58 -44.08
N SER A 969 36.45 2.98 -43.58
CA SER A 969 37.36 3.80 -44.36
C SER A 969 37.77 2.98 -45.58
N VAL A 970 37.22 3.35 -46.74
CA VAL A 970 37.56 2.77 -48.03
C VAL A 970 39.06 2.97 -48.27
N VAL A 971 39.87 1.94 -47.98
CA VAL A 971 41.23 1.83 -48.51
C VAL A 971 41.10 1.16 -49.88
N LEU A 972 40.81 1.98 -50.88
CA LEU A 972 41.04 1.64 -52.28
C LEU A 972 42.56 1.55 -52.48
N HIS A 973 43.15 0.37 -52.37
CA HIS A 973 44.38 0.05 -53.10
C HIS A 973 44.55 -1.46 -53.31
N SER A 974 44.70 -1.80 -54.60
CA SER A 974 45.29 -3.03 -55.17
C SER A 974 44.69 -4.38 -54.75
N VAL A 975 43.95 -5.03 -55.65
CA VAL A 975 44.48 -6.16 -56.45
C VAL A 975 43.61 -6.29 -57.71
N SER A 976 44.07 -5.69 -58.81
CA SER A 976 43.93 -6.30 -60.13
C SER A 976 45.00 -7.38 -60.26
N GLN A 977 44.67 -8.50 -60.92
CA GLN A 977 45.50 -9.67 -61.27
C GLN A 977 45.32 -10.90 -60.37
N ALA A 978 44.37 -11.77 -60.74
CA ALA A 978 44.62 -13.11 -61.30
C ALA A 978 43.29 -13.73 -61.74
#